data_AF-A0A959L1C5-F1
#
_entry.id   AF-A0A959L1C5-F1
#
_cell.length_a   1.000
_cell.length_b   1.000
_cell.length_c   1.000
_cell.angle_alpha   90.00
_cell.angle_beta   90.00
_cell.angle_gamma   90.00
#
_symmetry.space_group_name_H-M   'P 1'
#
loop_
_entity.id
_entity.type
_entity.pdbx_description
1 polymer ?
#
loop_
_entity_poly.entity_id
_entity_poly.type
_entity_poly.pdbx_seq_one_letter_code
_entity_poly.pdbx_strand_id
1 'polypeptide(L)'
;CTPAVAPEPSFPLAEHLVARDEGFQVETVKRGEGEWLSITKDPQGRLLVSPRKGVLLRFDVSKGPDSLHIDTMDVGVYDCQGLLCAYGNLYMMGQTADTVRGIYRLKDMDGQGNYGKPVLMKEFEKNGDHSGHTLALGPEGKIYFLTGNVNYPPIDSSVTFVNKIWKTDHLSPLPLLYGRDQVPPGGFVMRTDSMGKDWEFFAYGLRNPYDMSFSPEGELFTFDSDMEWDFNLPWYRPTRINHLVSGGDYAWRPGVAKRFDYFPDVWPSVVDFWRGSPTAVCFGTGTNFPAKYQHSLYVGDWSYGKIYRVDLEPDGSSYKGSYEIFVTGQPLNVTDMVVGDDGALYFTTGGNGTDTGLFRIKYNGKKSDQDKTPMEDDNAKDLRALRHEIEKFHFAKDTSGLSLALANIDNQDRFIRNASRVILERNDPEIWMSHLQEESSPDGRVAMLVALIRSDSTDRYQDLIFKELEAFDFANSSDEGKLGLLRLYGLAFLRAHKIPVNHAQILYDKLMAFYPSDNDVINKELSRLLAYLTPYQKDAQPYLATTFKLLETTKEQLQFIHYLEVLRQVPRDWTIEQRLAYRHWIEYARENFNGGSLFKYFLTVIEEEFDKHLTGAEKRAMAKGTPGPITPGYEGPVKPKPQATYSALFDNHNNTFWQFEDLQYNLELVASPRGKNMRDFNRGQKMFAKGQCYNCHFMIDKGGNFGPDLTTAGNSFAVEELLKTILNPSEVINSRFQATEYKLKDGSTKIGRPIEEDRKTVHLQIGYDPNNQIEINKDDIASSKDATVSEMPPGLLNTMSRAEILDLLYFIIQVPGKNVDSLEMDILEDKEVFLQGDSSLVEMVNYADRGNIYYTLDGTEPSLTSSVYQGPFYVDHSLQIKAKVIDQASTSNQAGEGPLATRSVHAVDTAVNGMHWRYYKNVEEAFNLKKLGKPFSEGICYVFAVNDIVDEENNVMVLHDAYLKIDNPGTYHFYMVQDDRAQLIIDDQMVIDGSKGSRKPVLTGEIELKKGMHKFFVPFFDLYADEYLQIEMEGPGMSRQIIPANLLYREKLEM
;
A
#
# COMPACT_ATOMS: atom_id res chain seq x y z
N CYS A 1 -23.05 -46.34 8.11
CA CYS A 1 -22.66 -45.81 9.43
C CYS A 1 -21.15 -45.69 9.49
N THR A 2 -20.63 -44.58 8.97
CA THR A 2 -19.24 -44.13 9.15
C THR A 2 -19.21 -43.16 10.33
N PRO A 3 -18.19 -43.19 11.20
CA PRO A 3 -18.18 -42.41 12.43
C PRO A 3 -17.98 -40.92 12.13
N ALA A 4 -18.55 -40.07 12.98
CA ALA A 4 -18.36 -38.63 12.95
C ALA A 4 -16.86 -38.26 12.98
N VAL A 5 -16.42 -37.54 11.96
CA VAL A 5 -15.15 -36.80 12.00
C VAL A 5 -15.35 -35.67 13.01
N ALA A 6 -14.45 -35.56 13.99
CA ALA A 6 -14.49 -34.49 14.97
C ALA A 6 -14.41 -33.12 14.24
N PRO A 7 -15.12 -32.08 14.71
CA PRO A 7 -15.00 -30.75 14.12
C PRO A 7 -13.54 -30.27 14.19
N GLU A 8 -13.05 -29.72 13.09
CA GLU A 8 -11.74 -29.06 13.03
C GLU A 8 -11.67 -27.93 14.07
N PRO A 9 -10.51 -27.69 14.69
CA PRO A 9 -10.37 -26.62 15.68
C PRO A 9 -10.56 -25.25 15.01
N SER A 10 -11.65 -24.57 15.38
CA SER A 10 -11.94 -23.18 15.05
C SER A 10 -10.93 -22.24 15.74
N PHE A 11 -10.29 -21.34 14.99
CA PHE A 11 -9.43 -20.30 15.56
C PHE A 11 -10.28 -19.21 16.21
N PRO A 12 -10.01 -18.81 17.47
CA PRO A 12 -10.81 -17.80 18.14
C PRO A 12 -10.76 -16.45 17.40
N LEU A 13 -11.95 -15.93 17.07
CA LEU A 13 -12.21 -14.56 16.62
C LEU A 13 -11.49 -13.56 17.54
N ALA A 14 -10.84 -12.54 16.94
CA ALA A 14 -10.04 -11.52 17.61
C ALA A 14 -10.63 -11.08 18.97
N GLU A 15 -9.91 -11.32 20.07
CA GLU A 15 -10.33 -10.85 21.40
C GLU A 15 -10.25 -9.31 21.53
N HIS A 16 -9.60 -8.64 20.56
CA HIS A 16 -9.39 -7.19 20.54
C HIS A 16 -9.72 -6.59 19.16
N LEU A 17 -11.01 -6.35 18.89
CA LEU A 17 -11.42 -5.47 17.78
C LEU A 17 -11.22 -4.02 18.23
N VAL A 18 -10.45 -3.25 17.47
CA VAL A 18 -10.12 -1.87 17.81
C VAL A 18 -10.69 -0.96 16.73
N ALA A 19 -11.59 -0.06 17.14
CA ALA A 19 -11.90 1.14 16.37
C ALA A 19 -10.80 2.17 16.63
N ARG A 20 -10.22 2.73 15.57
CA ARG A 20 -9.12 3.69 15.71
C ARG A 20 -9.56 5.06 16.21
N ASP A 21 -10.74 5.48 15.80
CA ASP A 21 -11.23 6.82 16.07
C ASP A 21 -11.86 6.89 17.47
N GLU A 22 -11.55 7.97 18.20
CA GLU A 22 -12.04 8.17 19.55
C GLU A 22 -13.58 8.19 19.62
N GLY A 23 -14.13 7.57 20.66
CA GLY A 23 -15.57 7.50 20.90
C GLY A 23 -16.29 6.38 20.13
N PHE A 24 -15.62 5.65 19.25
CA PHE A 24 -16.18 4.45 18.62
C PHE A 24 -15.91 3.19 19.43
N GLN A 25 -16.90 2.30 19.46
CA GLN A 25 -16.81 1.00 20.13
C GLN A 25 -17.31 -0.11 19.20
N VAL A 26 -16.53 -1.18 19.09
CA VAL A 26 -16.93 -2.40 18.38
C VAL A 26 -17.44 -3.42 19.40
N GLU A 27 -18.63 -3.95 19.17
CA GLU A 27 -19.28 -4.93 20.03
C GLU A 27 -19.57 -6.22 19.26
N THR A 28 -19.29 -7.37 19.88
CA THR A 28 -19.76 -8.66 19.37
C THR A 28 -21.26 -8.79 19.66
N VAL A 29 -22.07 -8.99 18.63
CA VAL A 29 -23.50 -9.27 18.78
C VAL A 29 -23.72 -10.77 18.93
N LYS A 30 -23.11 -11.56 18.03
CA LYS A 30 -23.21 -13.02 18.05
C LYS A 30 -22.01 -13.66 17.35
N ARG A 31 -21.44 -14.69 17.96
CA ARG A 31 -20.56 -15.64 17.26
C ARG A 31 -21.39 -16.76 16.64
N GLY A 32 -21.05 -17.16 15.43
CA GLY A 32 -21.76 -18.16 14.64
C GLY A 32 -20.86 -19.28 14.14
N GLU A 33 -21.48 -20.35 13.66
CA GLU A 33 -20.81 -21.44 12.95
C GLU A 33 -21.02 -21.29 11.43
N GLY A 34 -20.09 -21.81 10.64
CA GLY A 34 -20.13 -21.71 9.17
C GLY A 34 -19.57 -20.40 8.65
N GLU A 35 -20.00 -19.97 7.46
CA GLU A 35 -19.52 -18.76 6.78
C GLU A 35 -20.72 -17.86 6.46
N TRP A 36 -20.75 -16.63 6.95
CA TRP A 36 -21.82 -15.65 6.64
C TRP A 36 -21.38 -14.71 5.53
N LEU A 37 -22.15 -14.66 4.45
CA LEU A 37 -21.75 -14.01 3.20
C LEU A 37 -22.31 -12.61 3.02
N SER A 38 -23.58 -12.41 3.35
CA SER A 38 -24.28 -11.14 3.13
C SER A 38 -25.29 -10.85 4.22
N ILE A 39 -25.62 -9.57 4.40
CA ILE A 39 -26.53 -9.06 5.41
C ILE A 39 -27.43 -7.95 4.84
N THR A 40 -28.72 -7.95 5.20
CA THR A 40 -29.64 -6.84 4.91
C THR A 40 -30.62 -6.63 6.07
N LYS A 41 -31.39 -5.56 6.03
CA LYS A 41 -32.57 -5.37 6.90
C LYS A 41 -33.82 -5.95 6.26
N ASP A 42 -34.72 -6.50 7.07
CA ASP A 42 -36.10 -6.80 6.69
C ASP A 42 -37.05 -5.62 6.98
N PRO A 43 -38.33 -5.69 6.57
CA PRO A 43 -39.28 -4.59 6.78
C PRO A 43 -39.58 -4.24 8.26
N GLN A 44 -39.13 -5.05 9.22
CA GLN A 44 -39.28 -4.82 10.66
C GLN A 44 -38.00 -4.29 11.30
N GLY A 45 -36.94 -4.06 10.51
CA GLY A 45 -35.63 -3.63 11.01
C GLY A 45 -34.78 -4.77 11.58
N ARG A 46 -35.21 -6.03 11.42
CA ARG A 46 -34.41 -7.20 11.81
C ARG A 46 -33.36 -7.49 10.75
N LEU A 47 -32.24 -8.08 11.14
CA LEU A 47 -31.15 -8.36 10.22
C LEU A 47 -31.32 -9.75 9.61
N LEU A 48 -31.32 -9.84 8.29
CA LEU A 48 -31.26 -11.10 7.54
C LEU A 48 -29.82 -11.36 7.13
N VAL A 49 -29.31 -12.55 7.43
CA VAL A 49 -27.96 -12.98 7.08
C VAL A 49 -28.04 -14.25 6.24
N SER A 50 -27.30 -14.29 5.14
CA SER A 50 -27.16 -15.47 4.29
C SER A 50 -25.87 -16.22 4.61
N PRO A 51 -25.94 -17.49 5.03
CA PRO A 51 -24.76 -18.34 5.14
C PRO A 51 -24.39 -18.98 3.79
N ARG A 52 -23.10 -19.30 3.60
CA ARG A 52 -22.57 -20.07 2.45
C ARG A 52 -23.23 -21.43 2.31
N LYS A 53 -23.48 -22.08 3.45
CA LYS A 53 -24.18 -23.36 3.57
C LYS A 53 -25.29 -23.22 4.60
N GLY A 54 -26.49 -23.67 4.25
CA GLY A 54 -27.66 -23.61 5.12
C GLY A 54 -28.70 -22.62 4.64
N VAL A 55 -29.58 -22.23 5.55
CA VAL A 55 -30.78 -21.42 5.29
C VAL A 55 -30.58 -19.99 5.82
N LEU A 56 -31.43 -19.05 5.39
CA LEU A 56 -31.36 -17.66 5.88
C LEU A 56 -31.51 -17.60 7.41
N LEU A 57 -30.73 -16.73 8.04
CA LEU A 57 -30.80 -16.42 9.46
C LEU A 57 -31.45 -15.05 9.63
N ARG A 58 -32.31 -14.90 10.65
CA ARG A 58 -32.94 -13.61 11.00
C ARG A 58 -32.68 -13.27 12.45
N PHE A 59 -32.06 -12.11 12.68
CA PHE A 59 -31.66 -11.60 13.98
C PHE A 59 -32.54 -10.43 14.41
N ASP A 60 -33.26 -10.58 15.53
CA ASP A 60 -33.93 -9.45 16.18
C ASP A 60 -32.97 -8.74 17.15
N VAL A 61 -32.33 -7.68 16.66
CA VAL A 61 -31.33 -6.90 17.41
C VAL A 61 -31.95 -5.79 18.27
N SER A 62 -33.27 -5.58 18.21
CA SER A 62 -33.97 -4.48 18.91
C SER A 62 -33.86 -4.56 20.44
N LYS A 63 -33.66 -5.76 20.99
CA LYS A 63 -33.57 -6.02 22.43
C LYS A 63 -32.13 -6.14 22.96
N GLY A 64 -31.13 -5.91 22.12
CA GLY A 64 -29.72 -6.05 22.46
C GLY A 64 -29.20 -7.51 22.49
N PRO A 65 -27.89 -7.71 22.67
CA PRO A 65 -27.22 -9.01 22.51
C PRO A 65 -27.72 -10.10 23.49
N ASP A 66 -28.02 -9.73 24.73
CA ASP A 66 -28.41 -10.66 25.80
C ASP A 66 -29.81 -11.27 25.60
N SER A 67 -30.60 -10.73 24.68
CA SER A 67 -31.96 -11.19 24.35
C SER A 67 -32.13 -11.45 22.85
N LEU A 68 -31.03 -11.69 22.14
CA LEU A 68 -30.98 -11.90 20.70
C LEU A 68 -31.74 -13.18 20.32
N HIS A 69 -32.85 -13.02 19.59
CA HIS A 69 -33.58 -14.13 19.00
C HIS A 69 -33.10 -14.38 17.57
N ILE A 70 -32.88 -15.64 17.21
CA ILE A 70 -32.42 -16.06 15.89
C ILE A 70 -33.45 -17.04 15.30
N ASP A 71 -34.08 -16.64 14.21
CA ASP A 71 -34.94 -17.50 13.39
C ASP A 71 -34.16 -18.04 12.18
N THR A 72 -34.51 -19.24 11.72
CA THR A 72 -34.01 -19.81 10.47
C THR A 72 -35.14 -19.92 9.45
N MET A 73 -34.86 -19.64 8.17
CA MET A 73 -35.86 -19.61 7.11
C MET A 73 -35.35 -20.28 5.84
N ASP A 74 -35.91 -21.45 5.52
CA ASP A 74 -35.68 -22.10 4.23
C ASP A 74 -36.60 -21.48 3.17
N VAL A 75 -36.02 -20.66 2.31
CA VAL A 75 -36.73 -19.95 1.23
C VAL A 75 -36.43 -20.54 -0.15
N GLY A 76 -35.72 -21.67 -0.22
CA GLY A 76 -35.39 -22.36 -1.47
C GLY A 76 -34.30 -21.70 -2.32
N VAL A 77 -33.63 -20.66 -1.81
CA VAL A 77 -32.46 -20.01 -2.41
C VAL A 77 -31.37 -19.94 -1.36
N TYR A 78 -30.16 -20.37 -1.73
CA TYR A 78 -29.02 -20.59 -0.84
C TYR A 78 -27.77 -19.91 -1.41
N ASP A 79 -26.70 -19.86 -0.61
CA ASP A 79 -25.39 -19.29 -1.02
C ASP A 79 -25.56 -17.88 -1.60
N CYS A 80 -26.28 -17.02 -0.86
CA CYS A 80 -26.61 -15.70 -1.37
C CYS A 80 -25.50 -14.70 -1.03
N GLN A 81 -24.88 -14.15 -2.06
CA GLN A 81 -23.86 -13.11 -1.96
C GLN A 81 -24.46 -11.70 -1.91
N GLY A 82 -25.75 -11.56 -2.23
CA GLY A 82 -26.46 -10.29 -2.19
C GLY A 82 -27.90 -10.47 -1.74
N LEU A 83 -28.34 -9.60 -0.83
CA LEU A 83 -29.70 -9.55 -0.31
C LEU A 83 -30.21 -8.12 -0.35
N LEU A 84 -31.45 -7.92 -0.79
CA LEU A 84 -32.10 -6.62 -0.78
C LEU A 84 -33.59 -6.78 -0.46
N CYS A 85 -34.06 -6.11 0.59
CA CYS A 85 -35.49 -5.98 0.85
C CYS A 85 -36.00 -4.65 0.28
N ALA A 86 -36.89 -4.73 -0.71
CA ALA A 86 -37.51 -3.55 -1.33
C ALA A 86 -38.88 -3.89 -1.90
N TYR A 87 -39.77 -2.90 -2.03
CA TYR A 87 -41.08 -3.07 -2.69
C TYR A 87 -41.97 -4.20 -2.13
N GLY A 88 -41.82 -4.55 -0.84
CA GLY A 88 -42.51 -5.71 -0.25
C GLY A 88 -42.03 -7.06 -0.79
N ASN A 89 -40.78 -7.13 -1.24
CA ASN A 89 -40.11 -8.34 -1.69
C ASN A 89 -38.70 -8.45 -1.08
N LEU A 90 -38.22 -9.69 -0.96
CA LEU A 90 -36.81 -10.00 -0.79
C LEU A 90 -36.23 -10.39 -2.15
N TYR A 91 -35.20 -9.68 -2.58
CA TYR A 91 -34.39 -9.98 -3.75
C TYR A 91 -33.10 -10.67 -3.29
N MET A 92 -32.75 -11.77 -3.95
CA MET A 92 -31.61 -12.62 -3.57
C MET A 92 -30.76 -12.93 -4.79
N MET A 93 -29.46 -12.66 -4.69
CA MET A 93 -28.45 -13.12 -5.63
C MET A 93 -27.87 -14.42 -5.09
N GLY A 94 -28.30 -15.56 -5.61
CA GLY A 94 -27.92 -16.87 -5.07
C GLY A 94 -28.27 -18.02 -6.00
N GLN A 95 -28.40 -19.23 -5.44
CA GLN A 95 -28.70 -20.44 -6.22
C GLN A 95 -29.76 -21.33 -5.56
N THR A 96 -30.50 -22.08 -6.38
CA THR A 96 -31.43 -23.10 -5.88
C THR A 96 -30.70 -24.39 -5.51
N ALA A 97 -31.40 -25.35 -4.88
CA ALA A 97 -30.87 -26.68 -4.61
C ALA A 97 -30.41 -27.42 -5.88
N ASP A 98 -31.06 -27.15 -7.02
CA ASP A 98 -30.70 -27.67 -8.34
C ASP A 98 -29.56 -26.88 -9.01
N THR A 99 -28.88 -26.02 -8.25
CA THR A 99 -27.70 -25.22 -8.67
C THR A 99 -27.95 -24.16 -9.75
N VAL A 100 -29.21 -23.78 -9.98
CA VAL A 100 -29.55 -22.67 -10.89
C VAL A 100 -29.20 -21.37 -10.19
N ARG A 101 -28.20 -20.64 -10.69
CA ARG A 101 -27.76 -19.37 -10.13
C ARG A 101 -28.41 -18.19 -10.84
N GLY A 102 -28.84 -17.19 -10.07
CA GLY A 102 -29.58 -16.07 -10.62
C GLY A 102 -30.04 -15.07 -9.58
N ILE A 103 -30.82 -14.11 -10.06
CA ILE A 103 -31.56 -13.17 -9.24
C ILE A 103 -32.95 -13.74 -9.00
N TYR A 104 -33.31 -13.89 -7.73
CA TYR A 104 -34.61 -14.37 -7.31
C TYR A 104 -35.37 -13.28 -6.59
N ARG A 105 -36.68 -13.20 -6.84
CA ARG A 105 -37.61 -12.37 -6.07
C ARG A 105 -38.56 -13.24 -5.27
N LEU A 106 -38.73 -12.91 -3.99
CA LEU A 106 -39.66 -13.55 -3.08
C LEU A 106 -40.59 -12.49 -2.53
N LYS A 107 -41.91 -12.70 -2.67
CA LYS A 107 -42.91 -11.76 -2.15
C LYS A 107 -43.01 -11.90 -0.63
N ASP A 108 -43.02 -10.78 0.08
CA ASP A 108 -43.44 -10.74 1.48
C ASP A 108 -44.96 -10.93 1.55
N MET A 109 -45.39 -12.00 2.21
CA MET A 109 -46.78 -12.46 2.17
C MET A 109 -47.69 -11.71 3.13
N ASP A 110 -47.14 -11.17 4.21
CA ASP A 110 -47.88 -10.52 5.30
C ASP A 110 -47.27 -9.19 5.76
N GLY A 111 -46.18 -8.76 5.11
CA GLY A 111 -45.47 -7.55 5.48
C GLY A 111 -44.66 -7.71 6.77
N GLN A 112 -44.48 -8.95 7.25
CA GLN A 112 -43.73 -9.30 8.46
C GLN A 112 -42.44 -10.06 8.13
N GLY A 113 -41.95 -9.95 6.89
CA GLY A 113 -40.76 -10.65 6.43
C GLY A 113 -40.95 -12.17 6.34
N ASN A 114 -42.18 -12.61 6.04
CA ASN A 114 -42.48 -14.02 5.76
C ASN A 114 -42.60 -14.22 4.26
N TYR A 115 -41.54 -14.77 3.67
CA TYR A 115 -41.38 -14.80 2.22
C TYR A 115 -42.02 -16.03 1.57
N GLY A 116 -42.66 -15.81 0.42
CA GLY A 116 -43.23 -16.86 -0.42
C GLY A 116 -42.18 -17.60 -1.26
N LYS A 117 -42.64 -18.31 -2.29
CA LYS A 117 -41.74 -19.05 -3.20
C LYS A 117 -40.87 -18.12 -4.05
N PRO A 118 -39.62 -18.50 -4.36
CA PRO A 118 -38.75 -17.73 -5.23
C PRO A 118 -39.22 -17.76 -6.69
N VAL A 119 -39.13 -16.59 -7.32
CA VAL A 119 -39.34 -16.39 -8.76
C VAL A 119 -38.02 -15.93 -9.36
N LEU A 120 -37.48 -16.71 -10.30
CA LEU A 120 -36.28 -16.35 -11.05
C LEU A 120 -36.57 -15.13 -11.93
N MET A 121 -35.78 -14.08 -11.76
CA MET A 121 -35.82 -12.85 -12.56
C MET A 121 -34.82 -12.90 -13.71
N LYS A 122 -33.59 -13.35 -13.44
CA LYS A 122 -32.51 -13.48 -14.43
C LYS A 122 -31.55 -14.58 -14.01
N GLU A 123 -31.19 -15.44 -14.95
CA GLU A 123 -30.22 -16.54 -14.77
C GLU A 123 -28.81 -16.07 -15.18
N PHE A 124 -27.78 -16.64 -14.54
CA PHE A 124 -26.38 -16.43 -14.92
C PHE A 124 -25.72 -17.74 -15.37
N GLU A 125 -24.94 -17.66 -16.45
CA GLU A 125 -24.31 -18.84 -17.06
C GLU A 125 -23.14 -19.39 -16.24
N LYS A 126 -22.43 -18.54 -15.48
CA LYS A 126 -21.23 -18.94 -14.71
C LYS A 126 -21.37 -18.68 -13.22
N ASN A 127 -20.79 -19.60 -12.45
CA ASN A 127 -20.72 -19.55 -11.00
C ASN A 127 -19.26 -19.40 -10.54
N GLY A 128 -19.05 -18.83 -9.37
CA GLY A 128 -17.74 -18.71 -8.73
C GLY A 128 -17.53 -17.34 -8.07
N ASP A 129 -16.32 -17.12 -7.56
CA ASP A 129 -15.99 -15.94 -6.73
C ASP A 129 -16.04 -14.61 -7.49
N HIS A 130 -16.04 -14.64 -8.82
CA HIS A 130 -16.11 -13.45 -9.68
C HIS A 130 -17.46 -13.34 -10.42
N SER A 131 -18.50 -14.01 -9.92
CA SER A 131 -19.82 -14.08 -10.58
C SER A 131 -20.77 -13.00 -10.06
N GLY A 132 -22.05 -13.31 -9.82
CA GLY A 132 -23.03 -12.34 -9.33
C GLY A 132 -22.95 -12.19 -7.81
N HIS A 133 -22.84 -10.95 -7.35
CA HIS A 133 -22.60 -10.61 -5.94
C HIS A 133 -23.78 -9.85 -5.30
N THR A 134 -23.75 -8.52 -5.29
CA THR A 134 -24.69 -7.69 -4.51
C THR A 134 -25.88 -7.13 -5.31
N LEU A 135 -26.86 -6.58 -4.58
CA LEU A 135 -28.07 -5.90 -5.04
C LEU A 135 -28.26 -4.60 -4.25
N ALA A 136 -28.58 -3.49 -4.92
CA ALA A 136 -28.87 -2.21 -4.26
C ALA A 136 -30.10 -1.53 -4.86
N LEU A 137 -30.84 -0.78 -4.05
CA LEU A 137 -31.95 0.04 -4.51
C LEU A 137 -31.45 1.45 -4.83
N GLY A 138 -31.59 1.88 -6.09
CA GLY A 138 -31.24 3.24 -6.49
C GLY A 138 -32.30 4.27 -6.12
N PRO A 139 -31.91 5.55 -5.97
CA PRO A 139 -32.80 6.65 -5.59
C PRO A 139 -33.93 6.90 -6.61
N GLU A 140 -33.74 6.47 -7.86
CA GLU A 140 -34.75 6.54 -8.91
C GLU A 140 -35.75 5.38 -8.88
N GLY A 141 -35.57 4.43 -7.96
CA GLY A 141 -36.46 3.30 -7.76
C GLY A 141 -36.14 2.07 -8.62
N LYS A 142 -34.97 1.99 -9.25
CA LYS A 142 -34.52 0.76 -9.92
C LYS A 142 -33.65 -0.09 -8.99
N ILE A 143 -33.67 -1.39 -9.22
CA ILE A 143 -32.82 -2.35 -8.52
C ILE A 143 -31.56 -2.57 -9.35
N TYR A 144 -30.41 -2.23 -8.79
CA TYR A 144 -29.10 -2.45 -9.35
C TYR A 144 -28.57 -3.79 -8.89
N PHE A 145 -27.83 -4.46 -9.77
CA PHE A 145 -27.07 -5.64 -9.42
C PHE A 145 -25.72 -5.59 -10.12
N LEU A 146 -24.76 -6.24 -9.47
CA LEU A 146 -23.37 -6.13 -9.82
C LEU A 146 -22.73 -7.51 -9.93
N THR A 147 -21.86 -7.67 -10.92
CA THR A 147 -21.20 -8.92 -11.23
C THR A 147 -19.75 -8.71 -11.64
N GLY A 148 -18.91 -9.68 -11.30
CA GLY A 148 -17.52 -9.73 -11.78
C GLY A 148 -17.38 -10.27 -13.21
N ASN A 149 -16.12 -10.40 -13.62
CA ASN A 149 -15.68 -10.60 -14.99
C ASN A 149 -15.88 -12.01 -15.55
N VAL A 150 -16.37 -12.98 -14.77
CA VAL A 150 -16.66 -14.31 -15.33
C VAL A 150 -18.00 -14.35 -16.07
N ASN A 151 -18.93 -13.47 -15.73
CA ASN A 151 -20.22 -13.38 -16.39
C ASN A 151 -20.14 -12.50 -17.63
N TYR A 152 -20.93 -12.85 -18.64
CA TYR A 152 -21.11 -12.06 -19.84
C TYR A 152 -22.46 -11.34 -19.82
N PRO A 153 -22.55 -10.13 -20.40
CA PRO A 153 -23.82 -9.45 -20.54
C PRO A 153 -24.78 -10.30 -21.37
N PRO A 154 -26.05 -10.48 -20.94
CA PRO A 154 -27.05 -11.19 -21.73
C PRO A 154 -27.41 -10.36 -22.98
N ILE A 155 -26.85 -10.71 -24.14
CA ILE A 155 -27.07 -10.00 -25.41
C ILE A 155 -28.38 -10.46 -26.05
N ASP A 156 -29.50 -10.00 -25.49
CA ASP A 156 -30.85 -10.31 -25.99
C ASP A 156 -31.73 -9.05 -26.04
N SER A 157 -32.94 -9.16 -26.61
CA SER A 157 -33.86 -8.04 -26.78
C SER A 157 -34.55 -7.56 -25.49
N SER A 158 -34.38 -8.28 -24.37
CA SER A 158 -34.90 -7.89 -23.05
C SER A 158 -34.05 -6.83 -22.37
N VAL A 159 -32.85 -6.54 -22.90
CA VAL A 159 -31.90 -5.60 -22.30
C VAL A 159 -31.68 -4.39 -23.20
N THR A 160 -31.88 -3.20 -22.63
CA THR A 160 -31.49 -1.94 -23.25
C THR A 160 -30.04 -1.63 -22.88
N PHE A 161 -29.16 -1.56 -23.87
CA PHE A 161 -27.74 -1.30 -23.64
C PHE A 161 -27.43 0.18 -23.71
N VAL A 162 -26.58 0.70 -22.82
CA VAL A 162 -26.00 2.04 -22.96
C VAL A 162 -25.10 2.16 -24.19
N ASN A 163 -24.28 1.15 -24.49
CA ASN A 163 -23.55 0.99 -25.76
C ASN A 163 -23.07 -0.47 -25.89
N LYS A 164 -22.54 -0.86 -27.06
CA LYS A 164 -21.96 -2.21 -27.33
C LYS A 164 -20.59 -2.11 -27.98
N ILE A 165 -19.77 -1.17 -27.51
CA ILE A 165 -18.49 -0.76 -28.15
C ILE A 165 -17.26 -1.45 -27.51
N TRP A 166 -17.47 -2.64 -26.95
CA TRP A 166 -16.51 -3.32 -26.08
C TRP A 166 -15.42 -4.02 -26.88
N LYS A 167 -14.27 -3.37 -27.00
CA LYS A 167 -13.04 -3.95 -27.54
C LYS A 167 -11.92 -3.86 -26.52
N THR A 168 -10.89 -4.68 -26.72
CA THR A 168 -9.68 -4.66 -25.88
C THR A 168 -8.95 -3.33 -26.02
N ASP A 169 -8.94 -2.76 -27.23
CA ASP A 169 -8.34 -1.45 -27.55
C ASP A 169 -6.93 -1.26 -26.94
N HIS A 170 -6.07 -2.27 -27.11
CA HIS A 170 -4.70 -2.30 -26.60
C HIS A 170 -3.71 -2.59 -27.76
N LEU A 171 -2.70 -1.73 -27.91
CA LEU A 171 -1.74 -1.79 -29.02
C LEU A 171 -0.73 -2.95 -28.92
N SER A 172 -0.53 -3.47 -27.71
CA SER A 172 0.52 -4.45 -27.44
C SER A 172 -0.03 -5.89 -27.51
N PRO A 173 0.63 -6.81 -28.24
CA PRO A 173 0.13 -8.16 -28.48
C PRO A 173 0.56 -9.19 -27.41
N LEU A 174 0.96 -8.80 -26.19
CA LEU A 174 1.30 -9.80 -25.16
C LEU A 174 0.14 -10.80 -24.99
N PRO A 175 0.42 -12.10 -24.86
CA PRO A 175 -0.62 -13.09 -24.63
C PRO A 175 -1.46 -12.72 -23.41
N LEU A 176 -2.78 -12.83 -23.57
CA LEU A 176 -3.72 -12.81 -22.46
C LEU A 176 -3.38 -14.02 -21.58
N LEU A 177 -2.88 -13.80 -20.37
CA LEU A 177 -2.33 -14.84 -19.51
C LEU A 177 -3.40 -15.86 -19.04
N TYR A 178 -2.98 -17.12 -18.89
CA TYR A 178 -3.65 -18.32 -18.34
C TYR A 178 -5.18 -18.46 -18.53
N GLY A 179 -5.58 -19.30 -19.49
CA GLY A 179 -6.72 -20.22 -19.32
C GLY A 179 -8.14 -19.65 -19.33
N ARG A 180 -8.40 -18.39 -19.68
CA ARG A 180 -9.78 -17.90 -19.84
C ARG A 180 -9.96 -17.02 -21.07
N ASP A 181 -10.81 -17.47 -21.98
CA ASP A 181 -11.34 -16.77 -23.17
C ASP A 181 -12.21 -15.53 -22.81
N GLN A 182 -11.85 -14.79 -21.76
CA GLN A 182 -12.59 -13.62 -21.31
C GLN A 182 -12.32 -12.45 -22.24
N VAL A 183 -13.37 -12.04 -22.93
CA VAL A 183 -13.37 -10.83 -23.75
C VAL A 183 -14.04 -9.68 -22.98
N PRO A 184 -13.66 -8.42 -23.22
CA PRO A 184 -14.44 -7.29 -22.74
C PRO A 184 -15.94 -7.45 -23.07
N PRO A 185 -16.82 -6.95 -22.20
CA PRO A 185 -16.56 -5.83 -21.31
C PRO A 185 -16.00 -6.17 -19.91
N GLY A 186 -15.99 -7.45 -19.51
CA GLY A 186 -15.72 -7.83 -18.12
C GLY A 186 -16.90 -7.61 -17.18
N GLY A 187 -16.63 -7.48 -15.89
CA GLY A 187 -17.64 -7.24 -14.86
C GLY A 187 -18.47 -5.99 -15.15
N PHE A 188 -19.73 -6.03 -14.74
CA PHE A 188 -20.72 -5.05 -15.14
C PHE A 188 -21.79 -4.83 -14.08
N VAL A 189 -22.47 -3.71 -14.24
CA VAL A 189 -23.64 -3.31 -13.45
C VAL A 189 -24.82 -3.20 -14.39
N MET A 190 -25.94 -3.76 -13.97
CA MET A 190 -27.21 -3.67 -14.66
C MET A 190 -28.27 -3.23 -13.66
N ARG A 191 -29.37 -2.66 -14.16
CA ARG A 191 -30.49 -2.26 -13.32
C ARG A 191 -31.83 -2.65 -13.94
N THR A 192 -32.85 -2.83 -13.10
CA THR A 192 -34.19 -3.18 -13.55
C THR A 192 -35.30 -2.63 -12.66
N ASP A 193 -36.55 -2.71 -13.13
CA ASP A 193 -37.72 -2.41 -12.30
C ASP A 193 -37.95 -3.46 -11.20
N SER A 194 -38.87 -3.18 -10.27
CA SER A 194 -39.18 -4.07 -9.13
C SER A 194 -39.68 -5.47 -9.52
N MET A 195 -40.09 -5.66 -10.77
CA MET A 195 -40.63 -6.91 -11.30
C MET A 195 -39.65 -7.64 -12.23
N GLY A 196 -38.52 -7.03 -12.60
CA GLY A 196 -37.52 -7.60 -13.50
C GLY A 196 -37.97 -7.63 -14.95
N LYS A 197 -38.73 -6.64 -15.42
CA LYS A 197 -39.25 -6.61 -16.80
C LYS A 197 -38.43 -5.72 -17.72
N ASP A 198 -37.96 -4.58 -17.22
CA ASP A 198 -37.19 -3.60 -17.99
C ASP A 198 -35.73 -3.63 -17.53
N TRP A 199 -34.84 -4.28 -18.29
CA TRP A 199 -33.42 -4.39 -17.95
C TRP A 199 -32.57 -3.38 -18.71
N GLU A 200 -31.65 -2.74 -18.01
CA GLU A 200 -30.70 -1.77 -18.55
C GLU A 200 -29.27 -2.16 -18.20
N PHE A 201 -28.39 -2.15 -19.21
CA PHE A 201 -26.95 -2.32 -19.03
C PHE A 201 -26.31 -0.98 -18.68
N PHE A 202 -25.94 -0.82 -17.42
CA PHE A 202 -25.62 0.47 -16.82
C PHE A 202 -24.15 0.85 -16.97
N ALA A 203 -23.25 0.00 -16.48
CA ALA A 203 -21.81 0.28 -16.42
C ALA A 203 -21.00 -1.01 -16.59
N TYR A 204 -19.72 -0.91 -16.95
CA TYR A 204 -18.90 -2.08 -17.26
C TYR A 204 -17.40 -1.85 -17.13
N GLY A 205 -16.59 -2.90 -17.29
CA GLY A 205 -15.14 -2.80 -17.19
C GLY A 205 -14.64 -2.96 -15.75
N LEU A 206 -15.37 -3.71 -14.92
CA LEU A 206 -14.98 -4.10 -13.57
C LEU A 206 -14.36 -5.52 -13.59
N ARG A 207 -13.65 -5.93 -12.54
CA ARG A 207 -13.15 -7.32 -12.43
C ARG A 207 -13.90 -8.14 -11.41
N ASN A 208 -13.77 -7.80 -10.14
CA ASN A 208 -14.42 -8.51 -9.05
C ASN A 208 -14.88 -7.53 -7.97
N PRO A 209 -15.83 -6.64 -8.30
CA PRO A 209 -16.50 -5.83 -7.29
C PRO A 209 -17.42 -6.74 -6.50
N TYR A 210 -17.36 -6.68 -5.17
CA TYR A 210 -18.17 -7.57 -4.32
C TYR A 210 -19.46 -6.89 -3.85
N ASP A 211 -19.39 -5.60 -3.49
CA ASP A 211 -20.52 -4.86 -2.94
C ASP A 211 -20.62 -3.41 -3.46
N MET A 212 -21.77 -2.75 -3.29
CA MET A 212 -22.03 -1.40 -3.78
C MET A 212 -23.03 -0.64 -2.91
N SER A 213 -22.87 0.68 -2.83
CA SER A 213 -23.74 1.54 -2.01
C SER A 213 -23.96 2.90 -2.64
N PHE A 214 -25.14 3.47 -2.40
CA PHE A 214 -25.48 4.83 -2.84
C PHE A 214 -25.11 5.84 -1.75
N SER A 215 -24.52 6.96 -2.17
CA SER A 215 -24.28 8.11 -1.30
C SER A 215 -25.60 8.84 -0.97
N PRO A 216 -25.63 9.71 0.04
CA PRO A 216 -26.77 10.58 0.33
C PRO A 216 -27.23 11.43 -0.88
N GLU A 217 -26.30 11.78 -1.76
CA GLU A 217 -26.52 12.59 -2.95
C GLU A 217 -27.05 11.76 -4.14
N GLY A 218 -27.12 10.43 -3.99
CA GLY A 218 -27.65 9.50 -4.99
C GLY A 218 -26.61 8.92 -5.95
N GLU A 219 -25.33 9.07 -5.63
CA GLU A 219 -24.20 8.59 -6.45
C GLU A 219 -23.83 7.15 -6.05
N LEU A 220 -23.52 6.28 -7.01
CA LEU A 220 -23.26 4.85 -6.75
C LEU A 220 -21.76 4.57 -6.64
N PHE A 221 -21.32 3.85 -5.61
CA PHE A 221 -19.93 3.46 -5.42
C PHE A 221 -19.77 1.96 -5.22
N THR A 222 -18.62 1.42 -5.64
CA THR A 222 -18.22 0.03 -5.40
C THR A 222 -16.74 -0.06 -5.04
N PHE A 223 -16.33 -1.18 -4.44
CA PHE A 223 -14.95 -1.53 -4.16
C PHE A 223 -14.56 -2.76 -5.00
N ASP A 224 -13.68 -2.57 -5.99
CA ASP A 224 -13.34 -3.57 -7.01
C ASP A 224 -11.92 -4.14 -6.78
N SER A 225 -11.79 -5.46 -6.88
CA SER A 225 -10.48 -6.12 -6.94
C SER A 225 -10.10 -6.41 -8.36
N ASP A 226 -9.05 -5.74 -8.81
CA ASP A 226 -8.51 -5.92 -10.12
C ASP A 226 -7.40 -7.00 -10.15
N MET A 227 -6.15 -6.78 -10.51
CA MET A 227 -5.22 -7.90 -10.78
C MET A 227 -4.03 -7.94 -9.82
N GLU A 228 -4.21 -8.54 -8.64
CA GLU A 228 -3.18 -8.58 -7.59
C GLU A 228 -1.93 -9.40 -7.95
N TRP A 229 -2.02 -10.29 -8.93
CA TRP A 229 -0.86 -11.06 -9.40
C TRP A 229 0.08 -10.25 -10.30
N ASP A 230 -0.39 -9.11 -10.83
CA ASP A 230 0.40 -8.18 -11.64
C ASP A 230 1.23 -7.20 -10.79
N PHE A 231 1.26 -7.37 -9.47
CA PHE A 231 1.96 -6.46 -8.57
C PHE A 231 3.40 -6.16 -9.04
N ASN A 232 3.79 -4.89 -9.03
CA ASN A 232 5.04 -4.35 -9.59
C ASN A 232 5.29 -4.60 -11.09
N LEU A 233 4.24 -4.83 -11.89
CA LEU A 233 4.28 -4.72 -13.34
C LEU A 233 3.67 -3.40 -13.82
N PRO A 234 4.07 -2.87 -15.00
CA PRO A 234 3.57 -1.59 -15.51
C PRO A 234 2.06 -1.53 -15.74
N TRP A 235 1.42 -2.68 -15.90
CA TRP A 235 -0.03 -2.84 -16.07
C TRP A 235 -0.74 -3.33 -14.80
N TYR A 236 -0.08 -3.24 -13.62
CA TYR A 236 -0.71 -3.55 -12.35
C TYR A 236 -2.01 -2.77 -12.17
N ARG A 237 -3.04 -3.46 -11.67
CA ARG A 237 -4.35 -2.87 -11.39
C ARG A 237 -4.64 -2.99 -9.89
N PRO A 238 -4.65 -1.87 -9.16
CA PRO A 238 -4.91 -1.85 -7.72
C PRO A 238 -6.33 -2.29 -7.36
N THR A 239 -6.56 -2.66 -6.10
CA THR A 239 -7.94 -2.62 -5.55
C THR A 239 -8.39 -1.16 -5.46
N ARG A 240 -9.66 -0.85 -5.71
CA ARG A 240 -10.04 0.56 -5.93
C ARG A 240 -11.50 0.87 -5.69
N ILE A 241 -11.78 2.09 -5.22
CA ILE A 241 -13.14 2.63 -5.22
C ILE A 241 -13.45 3.17 -6.60
N ASN A 242 -14.59 2.77 -7.14
CA ASN A 242 -15.12 3.27 -8.39
C ASN A 242 -16.44 4.01 -8.14
N HIS A 243 -16.56 5.24 -8.67
CA HIS A 243 -17.83 5.96 -8.79
C HIS A 243 -18.55 5.44 -10.06
N LEU A 244 -19.61 4.67 -9.87
CA LEU A 244 -20.38 3.97 -10.90
C LEU A 244 -21.41 4.89 -11.57
N VAL A 245 -21.24 5.17 -12.87
CA VAL A 245 -22.13 6.04 -13.66
C VAL A 245 -22.63 5.34 -14.92
N SER A 246 -23.73 5.82 -15.52
CA SER A 246 -24.25 5.23 -16.75
C SER A 246 -23.27 5.42 -17.92
N GLY A 247 -22.95 4.33 -18.61
CA GLY A 247 -21.96 4.33 -19.70
C GLY A 247 -20.50 4.29 -19.24
N GLY A 248 -20.23 4.24 -17.93
CA GLY A 248 -18.87 4.16 -17.39
C GLY A 248 -18.13 2.88 -17.79
N ASP A 249 -16.88 3.02 -18.24
CA ASP A 249 -15.93 1.95 -18.55
C ASP A 249 -14.75 2.01 -17.55
N TYR A 250 -14.71 1.08 -16.59
CA TYR A 250 -13.71 1.04 -15.49
C TYR A 250 -12.41 0.33 -15.87
N ALA A 251 -12.16 0.21 -17.18
CA ALA A 251 -10.88 -0.18 -17.78
C ALA A 251 -10.39 -1.62 -17.55
N TRP A 252 -11.15 -2.48 -16.88
CA TRP A 252 -10.78 -3.89 -16.79
C TRP A 252 -10.74 -4.55 -18.16
N ARG A 253 -9.65 -5.25 -18.45
CA ARG A 253 -9.41 -6.07 -19.63
C ARG A 253 -8.46 -7.22 -19.24
N PRO A 254 -8.55 -8.39 -19.89
CA PRO A 254 -7.70 -9.54 -19.57
C PRO A 254 -6.19 -9.25 -19.74
N GLY A 255 -5.35 -9.95 -18.97
CA GLY A 255 -3.90 -9.92 -19.11
C GLY A 255 -3.29 -8.53 -18.96
N VAL A 256 -2.43 -8.13 -19.89
CA VAL A 256 -1.74 -6.82 -19.85
C VAL A 256 -2.56 -5.66 -20.41
N ALA A 257 -3.75 -5.93 -20.94
CA ALA A 257 -4.51 -4.97 -21.73
C ALA A 257 -5.18 -3.86 -20.90
N LYS A 258 -4.60 -3.49 -19.75
CA LYS A 258 -5.05 -2.41 -18.89
C LYS A 258 -5.24 -1.15 -19.72
N ARG A 259 -6.37 -0.48 -19.54
CA ARG A 259 -6.57 0.90 -19.98
C ARG A 259 -6.33 1.82 -18.78
N PHE A 260 -5.67 2.95 -19.01
CA PHE A 260 -5.25 3.83 -17.92
C PHE A 260 -6.28 4.92 -17.64
N ASP A 261 -6.35 5.38 -16.39
CA ASP A 261 -7.39 6.30 -15.89
C ASP A 261 -7.36 7.70 -16.52
N TYR A 262 -6.21 8.09 -17.06
CA TYR A 262 -6.02 9.32 -17.81
C TYR A 262 -6.54 9.25 -19.25
N PHE A 263 -6.97 8.08 -19.75
CA PHE A 263 -7.59 8.00 -21.06
C PHE A 263 -8.98 8.65 -21.04
N PRO A 264 -9.34 9.48 -22.03
CA PRO A 264 -10.62 10.18 -22.07
C PRO A 264 -11.83 9.23 -22.09
N ASP A 265 -11.66 8.02 -22.61
CA ASP A 265 -12.68 6.98 -22.71
C ASP A 265 -12.68 5.95 -21.56
N VAL A 266 -11.99 6.26 -20.46
CA VAL A 266 -11.99 5.50 -19.19
C VAL A 266 -12.62 6.36 -18.10
N TRP A 267 -13.44 5.75 -17.24
CA TRP A 267 -13.84 6.36 -15.99
C TRP A 267 -12.80 6.02 -14.92
N PRO A 268 -12.10 7.02 -14.35
CA PRO A 268 -11.02 6.79 -13.39
C PRO A 268 -11.56 6.24 -12.05
N SER A 269 -10.69 5.60 -11.28
CA SER A 269 -10.96 5.31 -9.87
C SER A 269 -11.03 6.60 -9.04
N VAL A 270 -11.80 6.53 -7.95
CA VAL A 270 -11.92 7.60 -6.94
C VAL A 270 -10.71 7.58 -6.02
N VAL A 271 -10.30 6.38 -5.59
CA VAL A 271 -9.10 6.16 -4.80
C VAL A 271 -8.62 4.71 -5.01
N ASP A 272 -7.31 4.58 -5.20
CA ASP A 272 -6.64 3.30 -5.32
C ASP A 272 -6.09 2.85 -3.96
N PHE A 273 -6.30 1.58 -3.67
CA PHE A 273 -5.65 0.83 -2.61
C PHE A 273 -4.58 -0.05 -3.25
N TRP A 274 -3.64 -0.58 -2.48
CA TRP A 274 -2.67 -1.52 -3.03
C TRP A 274 -3.30 -2.90 -3.28
N ARG A 275 -2.75 -3.94 -2.66
CA ARG A 275 -3.36 -5.26 -2.67
C ARG A 275 -4.47 -5.28 -1.62
N GLY A 276 -5.51 -6.06 -1.87
CA GLY A 276 -6.64 -6.21 -0.95
C GLY A 276 -7.65 -7.22 -1.49
N SER A 277 -8.65 -7.53 -0.68
CA SER A 277 -9.78 -8.37 -1.08
C SER A 277 -11.09 -7.69 -0.66
N PRO A 278 -11.66 -6.83 -1.52
CA PRO A 278 -12.94 -6.15 -1.31
C PRO A 278 -14.07 -7.12 -1.01
N THR A 279 -14.89 -6.79 -0.01
CA THR A 279 -16.08 -7.58 0.34
C THR A 279 -17.31 -6.75 0.63
N ALA A 280 -17.18 -5.64 1.36
CA ALA A 280 -18.35 -4.89 1.84
C ALA A 280 -18.22 -3.41 1.48
N VAL A 281 -19.34 -2.75 1.16
CA VAL A 281 -19.41 -1.33 0.77
C VAL A 281 -20.69 -0.72 1.37
N CYS A 282 -20.55 0.20 2.32
CA CYS A 282 -21.70 0.78 3.01
C CYS A 282 -21.45 2.24 3.37
N PHE A 283 -22.35 3.15 3.02
CA PHE A 283 -22.31 4.52 3.55
C PHE A 283 -22.78 4.57 5.01
N GLY A 284 -22.18 5.47 5.80
CA GLY A 284 -22.58 5.70 7.20
C GLY A 284 -23.95 6.35 7.38
N THR A 285 -24.70 6.58 6.31
CA THR A 285 -25.96 7.32 6.32
C THR A 285 -27.01 6.61 7.16
N GLY A 286 -27.63 7.34 8.09
CA GLY A 286 -28.60 6.78 9.04
C GLY A 286 -27.96 6.21 10.31
N THR A 287 -26.64 6.20 10.43
CA THR A 287 -25.97 5.89 11.70
C THR A 287 -26.15 7.03 12.71
N ASN A 288 -25.98 6.72 13.99
CA ASN A 288 -25.91 7.68 15.06
C ASN A 288 -24.51 8.33 15.21
N PHE A 289 -23.62 8.14 14.24
CA PHE A 289 -22.27 8.68 14.24
C PHE A 289 -22.27 10.21 14.06
N PRO A 290 -21.14 10.91 14.29
CA PRO A 290 -21.01 12.32 13.95
C PRO A 290 -21.20 12.57 12.45
N ALA A 291 -21.56 13.80 12.05
CA ALA A 291 -21.96 14.11 10.68
C ALA A 291 -20.92 13.69 9.63
N LYS A 292 -19.62 13.93 9.88
CA LYS A 292 -18.53 13.50 8.99
C LYS A 292 -18.64 12.00 8.63
N TYR A 293 -18.83 11.16 9.65
CA TYR A 293 -18.88 9.70 9.53
C TYR A 293 -20.15 9.19 8.86
N GLN A 294 -21.25 9.95 8.90
CA GLN A 294 -22.48 9.60 8.18
C GLN A 294 -22.35 9.79 6.67
N HIS A 295 -21.45 10.68 6.24
CA HIS A 295 -21.15 10.94 4.82
C HIS A 295 -19.95 10.14 4.29
N SER A 296 -19.18 9.49 5.17
CA SER A 296 -18.09 8.62 4.75
C SER A 296 -18.60 7.29 4.20
N LEU A 297 -17.84 6.74 3.26
CA LEU A 297 -18.01 5.40 2.73
C LEU A 297 -17.17 4.41 3.54
N TYR A 298 -17.76 3.33 4.03
CA TYR A 298 -17.05 2.25 4.69
C TYR A 298 -16.84 1.08 3.73
N VAL A 299 -15.61 0.56 3.67
CA VAL A 299 -15.29 -0.60 2.84
C VAL A 299 -14.53 -1.69 3.59
N GLY A 300 -14.93 -2.94 3.38
CA GLY A 300 -14.34 -4.12 3.99
C GLY A 300 -13.22 -4.73 3.13
N ASP A 301 -12.12 -5.10 3.78
CA ASP A 301 -11.02 -5.85 3.17
C ASP A 301 -10.79 -7.16 3.93
N TRP A 302 -11.18 -8.24 3.27
CA TRP A 302 -11.12 -9.59 3.79
C TRP A 302 -9.69 -10.08 3.98
N SER A 303 -8.76 -9.71 3.09
CA SER A 303 -7.39 -10.23 3.11
C SER A 303 -6.56 -9.63 4.23
N TYR A 304 -6.81 -8.37 4.59
CA TYR A 304 -6.04 -7.67 5.62
C TYR A 304 -6.77 -7.53 6.96
N GLY A 305 -8.04 -7.94 7.01
CA GLY A 305 -8.82 -7.90 8.24
C GLY A 305 -9.15 -6.47 8.67
N LYS A 306 -9.61 -5.64 7.74
CA LYS A 306 -9.79 -4.20 7.95
C LYS A 306 -11.15 -3.72 7.46
N ILE A 307 -11.68 -2.71 8.16
CA ILE A 307 -12.69 -1.81 7.61
C ILE A 307 -11.99 -0.46 7.42
N TYR A 308 -12.03 0.06 6.20
CA TYR A 308 -11.54 1.40 5.88
C TYR A 308 -12.70 2.39 5.89
N ARG A 309 -12.43 3.61 6.36
CA ARG A 309 -13.28 4.78 6.12
C ARG A 309 -12.69 5.53 4.92
N VAL A 310 -13.50 5.75 3.90
CA VAL A 310 -13.17 6.53 2.71
C VAL A 310 -13.89 7.86 2.82
N ASP A 311 -13.12 8.93 2.80
CA ASP A 311 -13.62 10.30 2.75
C ASP A 311 -13.62 10.73 1.28
N LEU A 312 -14.81 11.11 0.78
CA LEU A 312 -15.03 11.51 -0.61
C LEU A 312 -14.95 13.03 -0.73
N GLU A 313 -14.19 13.48 -1.72
CA GLU A 313 -14.00 14.89 -2.05
C GLU A 313 -14.52 15.14 -3.47
N PRO A 314 -15.39 16.14 -3.70
CA PRO A 314 -15.86 16.46 -5.04
C PRO A 314 -14.70 16.82 -5.99
N ASP A 315 -14.72 16.25 -7.19
CA ASP A 315 -13.78 16.54 -8.28
C ASP A 315 -14.60 16.73 -9.56
N GLY A 316 -14.99 17.97 -9.83
CA GLY A 316 -16.01 18.28 -10.84
C GLY A 316 -17.34 17.59 -10.52
N SER A 317 -17.92 16.92 -11.51
CA SER A 317 -19.14 16.12 -11.42
C SER A 317 -18.91 14.67 -10.95
N SER A 318 -17.70 14.36 -10.46
CA SER A 318 -17.33 13.08 -9.84
C SER A 318 -16.61 13.33 -8.51
N TYR A 319 -15.79 12.38 -8.08
CA TYR A 319 -15.11 12.40 -6.78
C TYR A 319 -13.66 11.91 -6.88
N LYS A 320 -12.82 12.49 -6.03
CA LYS A 320 -11.58 11.89 -5.54
C LYS A 320 -11.79 11.43 -4.10
N GLY A 321 -10.89 10.62 -3.57
CA GLY A 321 -11.00 10.15 -2.20
C GLY A 321 -9.69 9.95 -1.49
N SER A 322 -9.79 9.96 -0.17
CA SER A 322 -8.73 9.48 0.72
C SER A 322 -9.33 8.42 1.65
N TYR A 323 -8.47 7.59 2.23
CA TYR A 323 -8.92 6.56 3.17
C TYR A 323 -8.02 6.47 4.39
N GLU A 324 -8.63 6.02 5.47
CA GLU A 324 -8.02 5.69 6.76
C GLU A 324 -8.52 4.33 7.24
N ILE A 325 -7.72 3.67 8.07
CA ILE A 325 -8.15 2.44 8.75
C ILE A 325 -9.14 2.82 9.84
N PHE A 326 -10.37 2.30 9.77
CA PHE A 326 -11.41 2.57 10.75
C PHE A 326 -11.48 1.49 11.83
N VAL A 327 -11.50 0.22 11.41
CA VAL A 327 -11.49 -0.94 12.33
C VAL A 327 -10.41 -1.94 11.91
N THR A 328 -9.70 -2.47 12.90
CA THR A 328 -8.73 -3.56 12.74
C THR A 328 -9.04 -4.72 13.69
N GLY A 329 -8.77 -5.93 13.22
CA GLY A 329 -8.76 -7.14 14.03
C GLY A 329 -8.00 -8.27 13.33
N GLN A 330 -7.50 -9.22 14.11
CA GLN A 330 -6.76 -10.38 13.60
C GLN A 330 -7.33 -11.65 14.23
N PRO A 331 -8.06 -12.52 13.48
CA PRO A 331 -8.61 -12.28 12.15
C PRO A 331 -9.89 -11.39 12.18
N LEU A 332 -10.09 -10.57 11.14
CA LEU A 332 -11.31 -9.76 10.92
C LEU A 332 -11.75 -9.87 9.45
N ASN A 333 -12.07 -11.08 9.01
CA ASN A 333 -12.48 -11.36 7.63
C ASN A 333 -13.89 -10.82 7.34
N VAL A 334 -14.03 -9.51 7.16
CA VAL A 334 -15.31 -8.83 6.91
C VAL A 334 -15.94 -9.37 5.62
N THR A 335 -17.23 -9.67 5.65
CA THR A 335 -17.97 -10.19 4.50
C THR A 335 -19.03 -9.23 3.97
N ASP A 336 -19.76 -8.53 4.84
CA ASP A 336 -20.80 -7.56 4.44
C ASP A 336 -21.13 -6.57 5.57
N MET A 337 -21.80 -5.45 5.27
CA MET A 337 -22.12 -4.36 6.18
C MET A 337 -23.52 -3.77 5.97
N VAL A 338 -24.20 -3.38 7.05
CA VAL A 338 -25.50 -2.67 6.96
C VAL A 338 -25.73 -1.74 8.15
N VAL A 339 -26.37 -0.60 7.92
CA VAL A 339 -26.80 0.32 8.98
C VAL A 339 -28.10 -0.17 9.62
N GLY A 340 -28.05 -0.48 10.92
CA GLY A 340 -29.19 -0.90 11.73
C GLY A 340 -30.14 0.24 12.10
N ASP A 341 -31.38 -0.09 12.50
CA ASP A 341 -32.39 0.89 12.92
C ASP A 341 -32.07 1.55 14.28
N ASP A 342 -31.15 0.97 15.05
CA ASP A 342 -30.57 1.58 16.25
C ASP A 342 -29.45 2.60 15.92
N GLY A 343 -29.18 2.82 14.63
CA GLY A 343 -28.14 3.71 14.13
C GLY A 343 -26.72 3.17 14.31
N ALA A 344 -26.53 1.89 14.61
CA ALA A 344 -25.20 1.25 14.58
C ALA A 344 -24.87 0.74 13.17
N LEU A 345 -23.57 0.69 12.84
CA LEU A 345 -23.09 0.00 11.64
C LEU A 345 -22.84 -1.47 12.00
N TYR A 346 -23.61 -2.38 11.43
CA TYR A 346 -23.45 -3.82 11.61
C TYR A 346 -22.56 -4.39 10.51
N PHE A 347 -21.80 -5.43 10.85
CA PHE A 347 -21.01 -6.16 9.87
C PHE A 347 -20.88 -7.65 10.23
N THR A 348 -20.72 -8.49 9.21
CA THR A 348 -20.47 -9.91 9.37
C THR A 348 -19.02 -10.27 9.06
N THR A 349 -18.53 -11.36 9.63
CA THR A 349 -17.24 -11.98 9.28
C THR A 349 -17.42 -13.42 8.82
N GLY A 350 -16.45 -13.94 8.07
CA GLY A 350 -16.35 -15.36 7.72
C GLY A 350 -15.56 -15.63 6.44
N GLY A 351 -15.64 -16.87 5.95
CA GLY A 351 -15.02 -17.33 4.71
C GLY A 351 -13.71 -18.09 4.93
N ASN A 352 -13.43 -19.07 4.05
CA ASN A 352 -12.25 -19.94 4.09
C ASN A 352 -11.98 -20.57 5.47
N GLY A 353 -13.04 -21.02 6.16
CA GLY A 353 -12.92 -21.67 7.48
C GLY A 353 -12.60 -20.75 8.65
N THR A 354 -12.67 -19.43 8.48
CA THR A 354 -12.48 -18.45 9.57
C THR A 354 -13.71 -18.34 10.47
N ASP A 355 -13.50 -17.98 11.73
CA ASP A 355 -14.55 -17.75 12.72
C ASP A 355 -15.54 -16.69 12.23
N THR A 356 -16.83 -17.03 12.30
CA THR A 356 -17.93 -16.20 11.82
C THR A 356 -18.60 -15.46 12.98
N GLY A 357 -18.97 -14.20 12.74
CA GLY A 357 -19.71 -13.43 13.72
C GLY A 357 -20.47 -12.26 13.11
N LEU A 358 -21.42 -11.76 13.89
CA LEU A 358 -22.15 -10.52 13.69
C LEU A 358 -21.64 -9.54 14.74
N PHE A 359 -21.21 -8.38 14.27
CA PHE A 359 -20.65 -7.31 15.07
C PHE A 359 -21.41 -6.03 14.80
N ARG A 360 -21.28 -5.07 15.72
CA ARG A 360 -21.79 -3.72 15.51
C ARG A 360 -20.80 -2.67 16.00
N ILE A 361 -20.80 -1.54 15.34
CA ILE A 361 -20.00 -0.36 15.66
C ILE A 361 -20.94 0.74 16.14
N LYS A 362 -20.64 1.27 17.33
CA LYS A 362 -21.40 2.36 17.97
C LYS A 362 -20.50 3.56 18.23
N TYR A 363 -21.12 4.73 18.31
CA TYR A 363 -20.47 5.95 18.76
C TYR A 363 -21.03 6.37 20.12
N ASN A 364 -20.17 6.41 21.13
CA ASN A 364 -20.49 6.77 22.51
C ASN A 364 -19.91 8.15 22.91
N GLY A 365 -19.22 8.84 21.99
CA GLY A 365 -18.65 10.16 22.23
C GLY A 365 -19.71 11.29 22.29
N LYS A 366 -19.28 12.49 22.69
CA LYS A 366 -20.14 13.69 22.66
C LYS A 366 -20.19 14.23 21.23
N LYS A 367 -21.38 14.32 20.64
CA LYS A 367 -21.60 15.03 19.37
C LYS A 367 -21.28 16.51 19.57
N SER A 368 -20.42 17.07 18.73
CA SER A 368 -20.05 18.48 18.76
C SER A 368 -21.01 19.30 17.91
N ASP A 369 -21.36 20.52 18.33
CA ASP A 369 -22.12 21.47 17.50
C ASP A 369 -21.32 21.93 16.25
N GLN A 370 -20.02 21.60 16.19
CA GLN A 370 -19.16 21.81 15.02
C GLN A 370 -19.14 20.63 14.04
N ASP A 371 -19.80 19.50 14.35
CA ASP A 371 -19.99 18.38 13.41
C ASP A 371 -21.01 18.78 12.33
N LYS A 372 -20.64 19.74 11.48
CA LYS A 372 -21.40 20.06 10.28
C LYS A 372 -21.02 19.06 9.20
N THR A 373 -22.01 18.62 8.44
CA THR A 373 -21.79 17.97 7.14
C THR A 373 -20.80 18.82 6.35
N PRO A 374 -19.75 18.23 5.75
CA PRO A 374 -18.91 18.96 4.81
C PRO A 374 -19.82 19.68 3.82
N MET A 375 -19.70 21.01 3.75
CA MET A 375 -20.55 21.78 2.85
C MET A 375 -20.15 21.38 1.42
N GLU A 376 -21.08 20.76 0.71
CA GLU A 376 -20.89 20.39 -0.69
C GLU A 376 -20.53 21.66 -1.49
N ASP A 377 -19.50 21.59 -2.32
CA ASP A 377 -19.16 22.69 -3.23
C ASP A 377 -20.32 22.90 -4.21
N ASP A 378 -20.93 24.09 -4.17
CA ASP A 378 -22.05 24.47 -5.04
C ASP A 378 -21.72 24.26 -6.53
N ASN A 379 -20.47 24.51 -6.94
CA ASN A 379 -20.05 24.29 -8.31
C ASN A 379 -20.03 22.79 -8.66
N ALA A 380 -19.46 21.95 -7.81
CA ALA A 380 -19.45 20.49 -8.02
C ALA A 380 -20.88 19.91 -8.06
N LYS A 381 -21.77 20.45 -7.24
CA LYS A 381 -23.19 20.07 -7.24
C LYS A 381 -23.89 20.43 -8.54
N ASP A 382 -23.68 21.64 -9.06
CA ASP A 382 -24.24 22.08 -10.34
C ASP A 382 -23.69 21.24 -11.51
N LEU A 383 -22.40 20.91 -11.49
CA LEU A 383 -21.77 20.02 -12.49
C LEU A 383 -22.36 18.60 -12.41
N ARG A 384 -22.56 18.03 -11.20
CA ARG A 384 -23.26 16.74 -11.01
C ARG A 384 -24.68 16.78 -11.53
N ALA A 385 -25.42 17.85 -11.24
CA ALA A 385 -26.78 18.01 -11.76
C ALA A 385 -26.80 18.04 -13.30
N LEU A 386 -25.86 18.76 -13.93
CA LEU A 386 -25.70 18.76 -15.38
C LEU A 386 -25.35 17.37 -15.93
N ARG A 387 -24.42 16.64 -15.29
CA ARG A 387 -24.11 15.24 -15.65
C ARG A 387 -25.38 14.38 -15.61
N HIS A 388 -26.18 14.47 -14.55
CA HIS A 388 -27.45 13.75 -14.44
C HIS A 388 -28.47 14.13 -15.52
N GLU A 389 -28.58 15.41 -15.90
CA GLU A 389 -29.45 15.82 -17.01
C GLU A 389 -29.05 15.18 -18.34
N ILE A 390 -27.75 15.04 -18.60
CA ILE A 390 -27.22 14.36 -19.79
C ILE A 390 -27.49 12.85 -19.72
N GLU A 391 -27.24 12.21 -18.57
CA GLU A 391 -27.39 10.77 -18.35
C GLU A 391 -28.83 10.26 -18.51
N LYS A 392 -29.84 11.11 -18.30
CA LYS A 392 -31.25 10.75 -18.60
C LYS A 392 -31.46 10.27 -20.04
N PHE A 393 -30.62 10.72 -20.97
CA PHE A 393 -30.71 10.35 -22.38
C PHE A 393 -29.85 9.14 -22.76
N HIS A 394 -29.05 8.60 -21.83
CA HIS A 394 -28.19 7.42 -22.08
C HIS A 394 -28.96 6.15 -22.44
N PHE A 395 -30.25 6.08 -22.13
CA PHE A 395 -31.11 4.95 -22.50
C PHE A 395 -32.21 5.34 -23.50
N ALA A 396 -32.23 6.58 -23.98
CA ALA A 396 -33.18 7.03 -24.98
C ALA A 396 -32.99 6.27 -26.31
N LYS A 397 -34.11 5.99 -26.99
CA LYS A 397 -34.13 5.31 -28.30
C LYS A 397 -34.16 6.28 -29.47
N ASP A 398 -34.17 7.58 -29.20
CA ASP A 398 -34.23 8.67 -30.17
C ASP A 398 -33.05 9.64 -29.98
N THR A 399 -33.07 10.75 -30.73
CA THR A 399 -32.00 11.76 -30.76
C THR A 399 -32.20 12.89 -29.75
N SER A 400 -33.13 12.77 -28.80
CA SER A 400 -33.54 13.86 -27.89
C SER A 400 -32.41 14.45 -27.04
N GLY A 401 -31.40 13.65 -26.69
CA GLY A 401 -30.23 14.10 -25.92
C GLY A 401 -29.10 14.72 -26.75
N LEU A 402 -29.16 14.64 -28.09
CA LEU A 402 -28.02 14.97 -28.94
C LEU A 402 -27.62 16.45 -28.86
N SER A 403 -28.60 17.36 -28.88
CA SER A 403 -28.31 18.80 -28.80
C SER A 403 -27.69 19.19 -27.46
N LEU A 404 -28.13 18.56 -26.36
CA LEU A 404 -27.56 18.79 -25.03
C LEU A 404 -26.12 18.25 -24.95
N ALA A 405 -25.87 17.07 -25.51
CA ALA A 405 -24.54 16.47 -25.56
C ALA A 405 -23.55 17.33 -26.36
N LEU A 406 -23.94 17.79 -27.55
CA LEU A 406 -23.11 18.64 -28.40
C LEU A 406 -22.79 19.98 -27.72
N ALA A 407 -23.74 20.55 -26.97
CA ALA A 407 -23.52 21.79 -26.23
C ALA A 407 -22.58 21.66 -25.02
N ASN A 408 -22.19 20.43 -24.63
CA ASN A 408 -21.37 20.15 -23.47
C ASN A 408 -20.17 19.23 -23.78
N ILE A 409 -19.87 18.99 -25.05
CA ILE A 409 -18.78 18.09 -25.45
C ILE A 409 -17.38 18.69 -25.19
N ASP A 410 -17.30 20.02 -25.09
CA ASP A 410 -16.12 20.83 -24.80
C ASP A 410 -16.00 21.27 -23.34
N ASN A 411 -16.92 20.82 -22.47
CA ASN A 411 -16.98 21.22 -21.06
C ASN A 411 -15.62 20.97 -20.37
N GLN A 412 -15.16 21.86 -19.49
CA GLN A 412 -13.88 21.69 -18.79
C GLN A 412 -13.84 20.46 -17.88
N ASP A 413 -14.98 20.04 -17.37
CA ASP A 413 -15.13 18.79 -16.63
C ASP A 413 -15.17 17.58 -17.58
N ARG A 414 -14.14 16.73 -17.49
CA ARG A 414 -14.00 15.51 -18.30
C ARG A 414 -15.15 14.52 -18.11
N PHE A 415 -15.80 14.51 -16.95
CA PHE A 415 -16.90 13.61 -16.64
C PHE A 415 -18.18 14.03 -17.39
N ILE A 416 -18.42 15.33 -17.54
CA ILE A 416 -19.48 15.87 -18.41
C ILE A 416 -19.17 15.59 -19.88
N ARG A 417 -17.91 15.76 -20.32
CA ARG A 417 -17.50 15.37 -21.68
C ARG A 417 -17.73 13.88 -21.92
N ASN A 418 -17.44 13.02 -20.95
CA ASN A 418 -17.68 11.57 -21.03
C ASN A 418 -19.17 11.24 -21.16
N ALA A 419 -20.02 11.80 -20.29
CA ALA A 419 -21.47 11.61 -20.36
C ALA A 419 -22.06 12.09 -21.71
N SER A 420 -21.56 13.20 -22.24
CA SER A 420 -21.93 13.71 -23.57
C SER A 420 -21.47 12.78 -24.69
N ARG A 421 -20.22 12.29 -24.62
CA ARG A 421 -19.63 11.37 -25.60
C ARG A 421 -20.44 10.07 -25.71
N VAL A 422 -20.94 9.52 -24.60
CA VAL A 422 -21.77 8.30 -24.59
C VAL A 422 -23.03 8.48 -25.46
N ILE A 423 -23.62 9.67 -25.49
CA ILE A 423 -24.78 9.96 -26.37
C ILE A 423 -24.34 9.96 -27.84
N LEU A 424 -23.19 10.57 -28.17
CA LEU A 424 -22.66 10.55 -29.54
C LEU A 424 -22.34 9.11 -30.01
N GLU A 425 -21.71 8.30 -29.16
CA GLU A 425 -21.33 6.90 -29.45
C GLU A 425 -22.54 6.00 -29.78
N ARG A 426 -23.73 6.34 -29.28
CA ARG A 426 -24.99 5.59 -29.52
C ARG A 426 -25.70 5.97 -30.80
N ASN A 427 -25.45 7.17 -31.32
CA ASN A 427 -26.16 7.73 -32.46
C ASN A 427 -25.31 7.57 -33.73
N ASP A 428 -25.96 7.36 -34.88
CA ASP A 428 -25.23 7.27 -36.15
C ASP A 428 -24.44 8.57 -36.39
N PRO A 429 -23.11 8.51 -36.63
CA PRO A 429 -22.31 9.71 -36.85
C PRO A 429 -22.84 10.66 -37.94
N GLU A 430 -23.60 10.18 -38.92
CA GLU A 430 -24.17 11.01 -39.98
C GLU A 430 -25.00 12.19 -39.46
N ILE A 431 -25.60 12.08 -38.27
CA ILE A 431 -26.49 13.12 -37.73
C ILE A 431 -25.77 14.20 -36.91
N TRP A 432 -24.52 13.98 -36.53
CA TRP A 432 -23.77 14.91 -35.67
C TRP A 432 -22.39 15.28 -36.18
N MET A 433 -21.83 14.54 -37.14
CA MET A 433 -20.47 14.76 -37.66
C MET A 433 -20.23 16.17 -38.22
N SER A 434 -21.26 16.84 -38.74
CA SER A 434 -21.14 18.22 -39.23
C SER A 434 -20.62 19.19 -38.16
N HIS A 435 -20.93 18.94 -36.88
CA HIS A 435 -20.50 19.78 -35.76
C HIS A 435 -19.01 19.64 -35.44
N LEU A 436 -18.34 18.56 -35.88
CA LEU A 436 -16.89 18.38 -35.64
C LEU A 436 -16.08 19.52 -36.29
N GLN A 437 -16.56 20.06 -37.41
CA GLN A 437 -15.90 21.18 -38.10
C GLN A 437 -16.11 22.52 -37.37
N GLU A 438 -17.20 22.63 -36.61
CA GLU A 438 -17.55 23.83 -35.83
C GLU A 438 -16.89 23.81 -34.45
N GLU A 439 -16.50 22.63 -33.95
CA GLU A 439 -15.85 22.46 -32.66
C GLU A 439 -14.41 23.02 -32.68
N SER A 440 -14.19 24.03 -31.84
CA SER A 440 -12.94 24.78 -31.72
C SER A 440 -12.10 24.34 -30.52
N SER A 441 -12.72 23.71 -29.51
CA SER A 441 -12.06 23.17 -28.33
C SER A 441 -11.27 21.91 -28.69
N PRO A 442 -9.95 21.85 -28.40
CA PRO A 442 -9.16 20.63 -28.62
C PRO A 442 -9.74 19.41 -27.90
N ASP A 443 -10.17 19.57 -26.65
CA ASP A 443 -10.75 18.49 -25.86
C ASP A 443 -12.11 18.03 -26.38
N GLY A 444 -12.94 18.98 -26.85
CA GLY A 444 -14.21 18.69 -27.52
C GLY A 444 -13.99 17.89 -28.80
N ARG A 445 -13.05 18.31 -29.66
CA ARG A 445 -12.67 17.58 -30.88
C ARG A 445 -12.17 16.18 -30.57
N VAL A 446 -11.30 16.01 -29.56
CA VAL A 446 -10.83 14.69 -29.12
C VAL A 446 -12.00 13.82 -28.67
N ALA A 447 -12.91 14.33 -27.85
CA ALA A 447 -14.07 13.58 -27.39
C ALA A 447 -14.98 13.13 -28.55
N MET A 448 -15.24 14.00 -29.53
CA MET A 448 -16.02 13.68 -30.73
C MET A 448 -15.33 12.64 -31.62
N LEU A 449 -14.02 12.74 -31.83
CA LEU A 449 -13.25 11.78 -32.63
C LEU A 449 -13.14 10.42 -31.93
N VAL A 450 -13.02 10.40 -30.59
CA VAL A 450 -13.11 9.17 -29.81
C VAL A 450 -14.49 8.53 -29.96
N ALA A 451 -15.59 9.29 -29.89
CA ALA A 451 -16.93 8.78 -30.15
C ALA A 451 -17.05 8.18 -31.56
N LEU A 452 -16.52 8.89 -32.56
CA LEU A 452 -16.54 8.46 -33.96
C LEU A 452 -15.85 7.10 -34.14
N ILE A 453 -14.63 6.97 -33.64
CA ILE A 453 -13.83 5.74 -33.77
C ILE A 453 -14.47 4.60 -32.98
N ARG A 454 -15.04 4.89 -31.80
CA ARG A 454 -15.65 3.87 -30.94
C ARG A 454 -17.01 3.38 -31.45
N SER A 455 -17.71 4.17 -32.26
CA SER A 455 -18.96 3.79 -32.96
C SER A 455 -18.75 2.81 -34.13
N ASP A 456 -17.56 2.20 -34.25
CA ASP A 456 -17.17 1.30 -35.35
C ASP A 456 -17.34 1.92 -36.75
N SER A 457 -17.18 3.24 -36.83
CA SER A 457 -17.26 4.03 -38.08
C SER A 457 -15.89 4.44 -38.63
N THR A 458 -14.80 3.92 -38.06
CA THR A 458 -13.42 4.28 -38.44
C THR A 458 -13.16 4.13 -39.93
N ASP A 459 -13.59 3.03 -40.55
CA ASP A 459 -13.38 2.84 -41.99
C ASP A 459 -14.23 3.78 -42.85
N ARG A 460 -15.44 4.14 -42.40
CA ARG A 460 -16.33 5.07 -43.10
C ARG A 460 -15.70 6.48 -43.18
N TYR A 461 -14.95 6.87 -42.16
CA TYR A 461 -14.38 8.22 -42.01
C TYR A 461 -12.84 8.23 -41.90
N GLN A 462 -12.17 7.20 -42.42
CA GLN A 462 -10.74 6.99 -42.22
C GLN A 462 -9.88 8.20 -42.62
N ASP A 463 -10.06 8.71 -43.84
CA ASP A 463 -9.29 9.85 -44.36
C ASP A 463 -9.52 11.12 -43.54
N LEU A 464 -10.75 11.32 -43.03
CA LEU A 464 -11.06 12.45 -42.16
C LEU A 464 -10.30 12.31 -40.84
N ILE A 465 -10.41 11.16 -40.18
CA ILE A 465 -9.76 10.89 -38.90
C ILE A 465 -8.25 11.10 -39.01
N PHE A 466 -7.59 10.52 -40.02
CA PHE A 466 -6.14 10.67 -40.15
C PHE A 466 -5.69 12.09 -40.52
N LYS A 467 -6.48 12.85 -41.29
CA LYS A 467 -6.21 14.28 -41.54
C LYS A 467 -6.32 15.12 -40.27
N GLU A 468 -7.33 14.84 -39.44
CA GLU A 468 -7.48 15.50 -38.14
C GLU A 468 -6.26 15.22 -37.24
N LEU A 469 -5.85 13.96 -37.14
CA LEU A 469 -4.66 13.53 -36.41
C LEU A 469 -3.38 14.24 -36.89
N GLU A 470 -3.20 14.40 -38.20
CA GLU A 470 -2.08 15.13 -38.78
C GLU A 470 -2.11 16.63 -38.43
N ALA A 471 -3.30 17.23 -38.35
CA ALA A 471 -3.49 18.66 -38.09
C ALA A 471 -3.32 19.08 -36.62
N PHE A 472 -3.51 18.18 -35.65
CA PHE A 472 -3.47 18.54 -34.22
C PHE A 472 -2.14 19.14 -33.75
N ASP A 473 -2.19 20.21 -32.97
CA ASP A 473 -1.02 20.82 -32.35
C ASP A 473 -0.64 20.12 -31.05
N PHE A 474 0.20 19.09 -31.18
CA PHE A 474 0.69 18.29 -30.04
C PHE A 474 1.61 19.10 -29.12
N ALA A 475 2.38 20.05 -29.66
CA ALA A 475 3.41 20.78 -28.92
C ALA A 475 2.79 21.71 -27.87
N ASN A 476 1.70 22.40 -28.24
CA ASN A 476 1.06 23.42 -27.41
C ASN A 476 -0.12 22.90 -26.58
N SER A 477 -0.40 21.60 -26.61
CA SER A 477 -1.45 20.97 -25.81
C SER A 477 -1.05 20.84 -24.33
N SER A 478 -2.02 20.85 -23.42
CA SER A 478 -1.80 20.45 -22.01
C SER A 478 -1.39 18.97 -21.94
N ASP A 479 -0.85 18.51 -20.81
CA ASP A 479 -0.50 17.10 -20.65
C ASP A 479 -1.72 16.18 -20.72
N GLU A 480 -2.88 16.59 -20.21
CA GLU A 480 -4.15 15.88 -20.41
C GLU A 480 -4.53 15.82 -21.89
N GLY A 481 -4.44 16.94 -22.60
CA GLY A 481 -4.71 17.01 -24.04
C GLY A 481 -3.78 16.11 -24.85
N LYS A 482 -2.48 16.10 -24.53
CA LYS A 482 -1.49 15.19 -25.15
C LYS A 482 -1.87 13.72 -24.90
N LEU A 483 -2.21 13.34 -23.68
CA LEU A 483 -2.63 11.96 -23.36
C LEU A 483 -3.93 11.58 -24.08
N GLY A 484 -4.89 12.50 -24.18
CA GLY A 484 -6.11 12.34 -24.99
C GLY A 484 -5.80 12.11 -26.48
N LEU A 485 -4.86 12.88 -27.04
CA LEU A 485 -4.39 12.70 -28.41
C LEU A 485 -3.67 11.36 -28.62
N LEU A 486 -2.75 10.97 -27.73
CA LEU A 486 -2.07 9.66 -27.77
C LEU A 486 -3.07 8.51 -27.72
N ARG A 487 -4.10 8.61 -26.88
CA ARG A 487 -5.20 7.64 -26.87
C ARG A 487 -5.95 7.62 -28.20
N LEU A 488 -6.23 8.78 -28.78
CA LEU A 488 -6.92 8.90 -30.06
C LEU A 488 -6.12 8.28 -31.22
N TYR A 489 -4.80 8.53 -31.28
CA TYR A 489 -3.89 7.87 -32.24
C TYR A 489 -4.00 6.34 -32.10
N GLY A 490 -3.86 5.82 -30.89
CA GLY A 490 -3.93 4.38 -30.63
C GLY A 490 -5.26 3.75 -31.07
N LEU A 491 -6.37 4.41 -30.76
CA LEU A 491 -7.70 3.97 -31.17
C LEU A 491 -7.88 3.95 -32.69
N ALA A 492 -7.41 5.00 -33.39
CA ALA A 492 -7.50 5.09 -34.84
C ALA A 492 -6.76 3.94 -35.53
N PHE A 493 -5.56 3.59 -35.03
CA PHE A 493 -4.80 2.46 -35.55
C PHE A 493 -5.45 1.10 -35.24
N LEU A 494 -5.98 0.93 -34.02
CA LEU A 494 -6.58 -0.33 -33.58
C LEU A 494 -7.92 -0.65 -34.25
N ARG A 495 -8.70 0.38 -34.60
CA ARG A 495 -10.05 0.21 -35.14
C ARG A 495 -10.15 0.45 -36.64
N ALA A 496 -9.06 0.77 -37.33
CA ALA A 496 -9.00 0.81 -38.79
C ALA A 496 -8.77 -0.61 -39.35
N HIS A 497 -9.52 -1.01 -40.38
CA HIS A 497 -9.26 -2.29 -41.05
C HIS A 497 -7.92 -2.32 -41.79
N LYS A 498 -7.48 -1.16 -42.29
CA LYS A 498 -6.19 -1.00 -42.98
C LYS A 498 -5.64 0.39 -42.71
N ILE A 499 -4.41 0.48 -42.22
CA ILE A 499 -3.74 1.76 -41.98
C ILE A 499 -3.06 2.23 -43.28
N PRO A 500 -3.32 3.45 -43.78
CA PRO A 500 -2.61 3.99 -44.93
C PRO A 500 -1.14 4.30 -44.57
N VAL A 501 -0.20 3.75 -45.36
CA VAL A 501 1.25 3.85 -45.08
C VAL A 501 1.73 5.29 -44.99
N ASN A 502 1.22 6.19 -45.84
CA ASN A 502 1.61 7.60 -45.83
C ASN A 502 1.22 8.29 -44.50
N HIS A 503 0.00 8.05 -44.02
CA HIS A 503 -0.46 8.60 -42.74
C HIS A 503 0.37 8.04 -41.57
N ALA A 504 0.63 6.72 -41.55
CA ALA A 504 1.47 6.12 -40.52
C ALA A 504 2.90 6.72 -40.48
N GLN A 505 3.47 7.03 -41.65
CA GLN A 505 4.79 7.63 -41.74
C GLN A 505 4.82 9.07 -41.20
N ILE A 506 3.87 9.91 -41.65
CA ILE A 506 3.73 11.30 -41.19
C ILE A 506 3.54 11.35 -39.67
N LEU A 507 2.69 10.48 -39.13
CA LEU A 507 2.40 10.45 -37.71
C LEU A 507 3.59 9.96 -36.88
N TYR A 508 4.34 8.98 -37.36
CA TYR A 508 5.57 8.56 -36.67
C TYR A 508 6.59 9.71 -36.61
N ASP A 509 6.86 10.40 -37.73
CA ASP A 509 7.84 11.49 -37.76
C ASP A 509 7.44 12.61 -36.79
N LYS A 510 6.14 12.92 -36.74
CA LYS A 510 5.56 13.89 -35.79
C LYS A 510 5.75 13.45 -34.35
N LEU A 511 5.39 12.21 -33.99
CA LEU A 511 5.51 11.70 -32.62
C LEU A 511 6.97 11.53 -32.17
N MET A 512 7.86 11.09 -33.07
CA MET A 512 9.29 10.96 -32.78
C MET A 512 9.94 12.30 -32.44
N ALA A 513 9.50 13.41 -33.05
CA ALA A 513 10.01 14.74 -32.73
C ALA A 513 9.74 15.17 -31.28
N PHE A 514 8.78 14.53 -30.61
CA PHE A 514 8.43 14.77 -29.20
C PHE A 514 8.95 13.69 -28.23
N TYR A 515 9.67 12.68 -28.72
CA TYR A 515 10.15 11.57 -27.91
C TYR A 515 11.68 11.65 -27.73
N PRO A 516 12.20 11.77 -26.49
CA PRO A 516 11.48 11.74 -25.23
C PRO A 516 10.89 13.11 -24.84
N SER A 517 9.80 13.06 -24.08
CA SER A 517 9.19 14.18 -23.36
C SER A 517 9.74 14.28 -21.94
N ASP A 518 9.55 15.41 -21.27
CA ASP A 518 9.89 15.60 -19.84
C ASP A 518 8.86 14.95 -18.88
N ASN A 519 7.87 14.22 -19.40
CA ASN A 519 6.81 13.59 -18.63
C ASN A 519 6.81 12.08 -18.90
N ASP A 520 7.02 11.28 -17.86
CA ASP A 520 7.15 9.83 -17.97
C ASP A 520 5.87 9.13 -18.42
N VAL A 521 4.70 9.65 -18.07
CA VAL A 521 3.42 9.07 -18.52
C VAL A 521 3.25 9.29 -20.03
N ILE A 522 3.63 10.47 -20.52
CA ILE A 522 3.65 10.78 -21.95
C ILE A 522 4.67 9.90 -22.67
N ASN A 523 5.87 9.72 -22.10
CA ASN A 523 6.88 8.80 -22.64
C ASN A 523 6.38 7.37 -22.76
N LYS A 524 5.60 6.89 -21.77
CA LYS A 524 5.02 5.55 -21.82
C LYS A 524 4.09 5.35 -23.01
N GLU A 525 3.21 6.32 -23.28
CA GLU A 525 2.27 6.25 -24.39
C GLU A 525 2.94 6.52 -25.75
N LEU A 526 3.88 7.47 -25.82
CA LEU A 526 4.70 7.72 -27.00
C LEU A 526 5.49 6.47 -27.39
N SER A 527 6.18 5.83 -26.44
CA SER A 527 7.01 4.67 -26.74
C SER A 527 6.18 3.51 -27.27
N ARG A 528 4.97 3.28 -26.73
CA ARG A 528 4.05 2.25 -27.21
C ARG A 528 3.55 2.50 -28.63
N LEU A 529 3.15 3.74 -28.94
CA LEU A 529 2.71 4.13 -30.28
C LEU A 529 3.85 4.05 -31.30
N LEU A 530 5.02 4.56 -30.93
CA LEU A 530 6.19 4.57 -31.80
C LEU A 530 6.69 3.15 -32.08
N ALA A 531 6.72 2.26 -31.08
CA ALA A 531 6.99 0.84 -31.26
C ALA A 531 6.06 0.23 -32.33
N TYR A 532 4.75 0.46 -32.18
CA TYR A 532 3.73 -0.02 -33.12
C TYR A 532 3.92 0.54 -34.54
N LEU A 533 4.39 1.77 -34.67
CA LEU A 533 4.61 2.45 -35.95
C LEU A 533 5.95 2.14 -36.61
N THR A 534 6.94 1.60 -35.89
CA THR A 534 8.26 1.24 -36.46
C THR A 534 8.20 0.40 -37.75
N PRO A 535 7.25 -0.54 -37.97
CA PRO A 535 7.18 -1.30 -39.22
C PRO A 535 6.90 -0.45 -40.46
N TYR A 536 6.30 0.74 -40.30
CA TYR A 536 5.97 1.66 -41.40
C TYR A 536 7.16 2.55 -41.82
N GLN A 537 8.23 2.54 -41.04
CA GLN A 537 9.39 3.40 -41.24
C GLN A 537 10.50 2.72 -42.01
N LYS A 538 11.43 3.48 -42.57
CA LYS A 538 12.61 2.87 -43.23
C LYS A 538 13.66 2.41 -42.22
N ASP A 539 13.82 3.15 -41.14
CA ASP A 539 14.85 2.96 -40.12
C ASP A 539 14.24 3.12 -38.72
N ALA A 540 14.30 2.06 -37.90
CA ALA A 540 13.82 2.08 -36.52
C ALA A 540 14.87 2.56 -35.50
N GLN A 541 16.12 2.83 -35.92
CA GLN A 541 17.21 3.20 -35.01
C GLN A 541 16.96 4.44 -34.15
N PRO A 542 16.34 5.54 -34.65
CA PRO A 542 16.01 6.70 -33.81
C PRO A 542 15.15 6.34 -32.59
N TYR A 543 14.16 5.46 -32.78
CA TYR A 543 13.31 4.96 -31.70
C TYR A 543 14.09 4.03 -30.74
N LEU A 544 14.84 3.08 -31.29
CA LEU A 544 15.64 2.14 -30.50
C LEU A 544 16.65 2.88 -29.62
N ALA A 545 17.46 3.79 -30.20
CA ALA A 545 18.48 4.53 -29.47
C ALA A 545 17.88 5.39 -28.33
N THR A 546 16.76 6.06 -28.59
CA THR A 546 16.08 6.88 -27.59
C THR A 546 15.52 6.03 -26.45
N THR A 547 14.84 4.93 -26.78
CA THR A 547 14.22 4.05 -25.78
C THR A 547 15.26 3.29 -24.95
N PHE A 548 16.37 2.89 -25.57
CA PHE A 548 17.52 2.31 -24.87
C PHE A 548 18.10 3.29 -23.85
N LYS A 549 18.28 4.56 -24.24
CA LYS A 549 18.75 5.59 -23.31
C LYS A 549 17.82 5.74 -22.12
N LEU A 550 16.50 5.78 -22.33
CA LEU A 550 15.53 5.84 -21.23
C LEU A 550 15.59 4.60 -20.32
N LEU A 551 15.73 3.41 -20.91
CA LEU A 551 15.90 2.15 -20.18
C LEU A 551 17.22 2.10 -19.38
N GLU A 552 18.29 2.70 -19.91
CA GLU A 552 19.58 2.82 -19.23
C GLU A 552 19.53 3.81 -18.06
N THR A 553 18.81 4.93 -18.20
CA THR A 553 18.81 6.01 -17.20
C THR A 553 17.69 5.92 -16.18
N THR A 554 16.68 5.08 -16.39
CA THR A 554 15.54 4.99 -15.47
C THR A 554 15.96 4.46 -14.10
N LYS A 555 15.44 5.11 -13.05
CA LYS A 555 15.59 4.69 -11.64
C LYS A 555 14.40 3.89 -11.13
N GLU A 556 13.36 3.76 -11.94
CA GLU A 556 12.08 3.15 -11.55
C GLU A 556 11.88 1.76 -12.19
N GLN A 557 11.59 0.75 -11.37
CA GLN A 557 11.35 -0.62 -11.84
C GLN A 557 10.20 -0.67 -12.86
N LEU A 558 9.07 0.00 -12.59
CA LEU A 558 7.91 -0.01 -13.48
C LEU A 558 8.24 0.60 -14.85
N GLN A 559 9.09 1.61 -14.90
CA GLN A 559 9.52 2.18 -16.17
C GLN A 559 10.49 1.26 -16.90
N PHE A 560 11.43 0.64 -16.17
CA PHE A 560 12.37 -0.33 -16.72
C PHE A 560 11.63 -1.48 -17.41
N ILE A 561 10.65 -2.08 -16.73
CA ILE A 561 9.85 -3.17 -17.29
C ILE A 561 8.96 -2.69 -18.45
N HIS A 562 8.44 -1.46 -18.41
CA HIS A 562 7.68 -0.88 -19.52
C HIS A 562 8.52 -0.75 -20.79
N TYR A 563 9.76 -0.25 -20.70
CA TYR A 563 10.63 -0.13 -21.86
C TYR A 563 11.06 -1.49 -22.41
N LEU A 564 11.32 -2.46 -21.53
CA LEU A 564 11.52 -3.85 -21.96
C LEU A 564 10.31 -4.37 -22.72
N GLU A 565 9.11 -4.14 -22.19
CA GLU A 565 7.85 -4.51 -22.83
C GLU A 565 7.77 -3.88 -24.23
N VAL A 566 7.74 -2.56 -24.39
CA VAL A 566 7.53 -1.94 -25.72
C VAL A 566 8.63 -2.26 -26.74
N LEU A 567 9.89 -2.41 -26.31
CA LEU A 567 11.00 -2.72 -27.21
C LEU A 567 10.84 -4.07 -27.91
N ARG A 568 10.29 -5.07 -27.22
CA ARG A 568 10.13 -6.42 -27.78
C ARG A 568 9.34 -6.45 -29.09
N GLN A 569 8.49 -5.44 -29.33
CA GLN A 569 7.61 -5.36 -30.50
C GLN A 569 8.34 -4.90 -31.76
N VAL A 570 9.56 -4.35 -31.65
CA VAL A 570 10.30 -3.82 -32.79
C VAL A 570 10.96 -4.99 -33.55
N PRO A 571 10.56 -5.29 -34.79
CA PRO A 571 10.92 -6.55 -35.43
C PRO A 571 12.31 -6.56 -36.09
N ARG A 572 12.94 -5.41 -36.31
CA ARG A 572 14.15 -5.28 -37.15
C ARG A 572 15.02 -4.09 -36.78
N ASP A 573 16.10 -3.93 -37.55
CA ASP A 573 17.10 -2.86 -37.48
C ASP A 573 17.99 -2.86 -36.23
N TRP A 574 17.73 -3.71 -35.22
CA TRP A 574 18.58 -3.91 -34.05
C TRP A 574 20.05 -4.19 -34.39
N THR A 575 20.97 -3.58 -33.65
CA THR A 575 22.38 -4.01 -33.66
C THR A 575 22.60 -5.23 -32.77
N ILE A 576 23.70 -5.96 -32.98
CA ILE A 576 24.03 -7.12 -32.13
C ILE A 576 24.28 -6.69 -30.68
N GLU A 577 24.87 -5.52 -30.48
CA GLU A 577 25.12 -4.92 -29.17
C GLU A 577 23.80 -4.62 -28.44
N GLN A 578 22.82 -4.01 -29.13
CA GLN A 578 21.49 -3.75 -28.59
C GLN A 578 20.78 -5.06 -28.20
N ARG A 579 20.88 -6.12 -29.01
CA ARG A 579 20.26 -7.41 -28.68
C ARG A 579 20.91 -8.09 -27.47
N LEU A 580 22.24 -8.03 -27.35
CA LEU A 580 22.96 -8.53 -26.18
C LEU A 580 22.60 -7.75 -24.91
N ALA A 581 22.55 -6.41 -25.01
CA ALA A 581 22.13 -5.52 -23.93
C ALA A 581 20.71 -5.81 -23.45
N TYR A 582 19.75 -5.93 -24.38
CA TYR A 582 18.36 -6.23 -24.06
C TYR A 582 18.20 -7.56 -23.31
N ARG A 583 18.90 -8.61 -23.77
CA ARG A 583 18.89 -9.90 -23.07
C ARG A 583 19.52 -9.80 -21.67
N HIS A 584 20.61 -9.05 -21.54
CA HIS A 584 21.21 -8.80 -20.23
C HIS A 584 20.23 -8.09 -19.28
N TRP A 585 19.45 -7.12 -19.76
CA TRP A 585 18.47 -6.41 -18.93
C TRP A 585 17.27 -7.24 -18.52
N ILE A 586 16.80 -8.18 -19.35
CA ILE A 586 15.77 -9.13 -18.94
C ILE A 586 16.28 -10.00 -17.77
N GLU A 587 17.50 -10.52 -17.89
CA GLU A 587 18.10 -11.33 -16.82
C GLU A 587 18.37 -10.48 -15.57
N TYR A 588 18.85 -9.25 -15.73
CA TYR A 588 18.96 -8.30 -14.62
C TYR A 588 17.62 -8.10 -13.92
N ALA A 589 16.53 -7.85 -14.65
CA ALA A 589 15.20 -7.71 -14.05
C ALA A 589 14.76 -9.00 -13.33
N ARG A 590 15.02 -10.17 -13.93
CA ARG A 590 14.69 -11.48 -13.34
C ARG A 590 15.42 -11.73 -12.02
N GLU A 591 16.70 -11.32 -11.95
CA GLU A 591 17.56 -11.50 -10.79
C GLU A 591 17.31 -10.45 -9.69
N ASN A 592 17.04 -9.20 -10.05
CA ASN A 592 17.13 -8.08 -9.13
C ASN A 592 15.78 -7.47 -8.71
N PHE A 593 14.71 -7.70 -9.48
CA PHE A 593 13.40 -7.10 -9.23
C PHE A 593 12.42 -8.03 -8.50
N ASN A 594 11.43 -7.40 -7.88
CA ASN A 594 10.35 -8.06 -7.13
C ASN A 594 8.99 -7.79 -7.78
N GLY A 595 8.09 -8.76 -7.78
CA GLY A 595 6.71 -8.57 -8.21
C GLY A 595 5.80 -9.72 -7.83
N GLY A 596 4.53 -9.61 -8.23
CA GLY A 596 3.49 -10.60 -7.97
C GLY A 596 3.73 -11.93 -8.68
N SER A 597 2.81 -12.89 -8.49
CA SER A 597 2.94 -14.26 -8.99
C SER A 597 3.18 -14.37 -10.50
N LEU A 598 2.81 -13.36 -11.29
CA LEU A 598 2.99 -13.36 -12.75
C LEU A 598 4.28 -12.64 -13.22
N PHE A 599 5.05 -12.04 -12.32
CA PHE A 599 6.19 -11.20 -12.69
C PHE A 599 7.22 -11.93 -13.56
N LYS A 600 7.77 -13.06 -13.07
CA LYS A 600 8.78 -13.84 -13.83
C LYS A 600 8.19 -14.44 -15.11
N TYR A 601 6.92 -14.84 -15.07
CA TYR A 601 6.23 -15.36 -16.25
C TYR A 601 6.23 -14.31 -17.37
N PHE A 602 5.85 -13.08 -17.07
CA PHE A 602 5.80 -12.03 -18.08
C PHE A 602 7.18 -11.64 -18.62
N LEU A 603 8.24 -11.70 -17.81
CA LEU A 603 9.60 -11.55 -18.31
C LEU A 603 9.98 -12.65 -19.32
N THR A 604 9.59 -13.90 -19.06
CA THR A 604 9.77 -15.01 -20.00
C THR A 604 8.98 -14.79 -21.29
N VAL A 605 7.72 -14.35 -21.20
CA VAL A 605 6.92 -14.03 -22.39
C VAL A 605 7.54 -12.88 -23.20
N ILE A 606 8.04 -11.84 -22.53
CA ILE A 606 8.73 -10.72 -23.19
C ILE A 606 9.97 -11.23 -23.97
N GLU A 607 10.76 -12.10 -23.34
CA GLU A 607 11.93 -12.72 -23.95
C GLU A 607 11.56 -13.60 -25.16
N GLU A 608 10.54 -14.45 -25.02
CA GLU A 608 10.07 -15.33 -26.10
C GLU A 608 9.55 -14.55 -27.31
N GLU A 609 8.80 -13.46 -27.11
CA GLU A 609 8.35 -12.58 -28.20
C GLU A 609 9.54 -11.90 -28.90
N PHE A 610 10.50 -11.39 -28.13
CA PHE A 610 11.72 -10.82 -28.69
C PHE A 610 12.51 -11.84 -29.55
N ASP A 611 12.56 -13.10 -29.10
CA ASP A 611 13.28 -14.18 -29.78
C ASP A 611 12.66 -14.61 -31.12
N LYS A 612 11.38 -14.31 -31.34
CA LYS A 612 10.71 -14.49 -32.64
C LYS A 612 11.27 -13.56 -33.72
N HIS A 613 11.84 -12.42 -33.34
CA HIS A 613 12.42 -11.43 -34.24
C HIS A 613 13.91 -11.65 -34.53
N LEU A 614 14.52 -12.73 -34.01
CA LEU A 614 15.93 -13.06 -34.24
C LEU A 614 16.11 -13.94 -35.48
N THR A 615 16.95 -13.48 -36.41
CA THR A 615 17.46 -14.30 -37.51
C THR A 615 18.42 -15.38 -37.00
N GLY A 616 18.60 -16.46 -37.78
CA GLY A 616 19.56 -17.51 -37.42
C GLY A 616 21.01 -17.01 -37.31
N ALA A 617 21.37 -15.93 -38.01
CA ALA A 617 22.69 -15.31 -37.89
C ALA A 617 22.85 -14.56 -36.56
N GLU A 618 21.85 -13.79 -36.16
CA GLU A 618 21.84 -13.07 -34.87
C GLU A 618 21.85 -14.04 -33.69
N LYS A 619 21.07 -15.13 -33.73
CA LYS A 619 21.12 -16.19 -32.69
C LYS A 619 22.53 -16.75 -32.49
N ARG A 620 23.26 -17.00 -33.59
CA ARG A 620 24.65 -17.47 -33.53
C ARG A 620 25.64 -16.40 -33.04
N ALA A 621 25.41 -15.13 -33.39
CA ALA A 621 26.23 -14.03 -32.93
C ALA A 621 26.05 -13.80 -31.42
N MET A 622 24.80 -13.79 -30.95
CA MET A 622 24.47 -13.66 -29.52
C MET A 622 25.02 -14.81 -28.68
N ALA A 623 24.99 -16.05 -29.19
CA ALA A 623 25.55 -17.20 -28.48
C ALA A 623 27.09 -17.13 -28.28
N LYS A 624 27.79 -16.28 -29.05
CA LYS A 624 29.25 -16.09 -28.96
C LYS A 624 29.64 -14.77 -28.30
N GLY A 625 28.72 -13.80 -28.26
CA GLY A 625 28.93 -12.47 -27.72
C GLY A 625 28.71 -12.44 -26.22
N THR A 626 29.52 -11.65 -25.52
CA THR A 626 29.21 -11.22 -24.15
C THR A 626 28.59 -9.82 -24.21
N PRO A 627 27.56 -9.52 -23.41
CA PRO A 627 27.12 -8.14 -23.26
C PRO A 627 28.31 -7.28 -22.79
N GLY A 628 28.36 -6.03 -23.24
CA GLY A 628 29.29 -5.06 -22.67
C GLY A 628 29.00 -4.82 -21.18
N PRO A 629 29.86 -4.12 -20.44
CA PRO A 629 29.54 -3.69 -19.08
C PRO A 629 28.35 -2.72 -19.14
N ILE A 630 27.16 -3.21 -18.87
CA ILE A 630 25.93 -2.43 -18.89
C ILE A 630 25.32 -2.55 -17.50
N THR A 631 25.64 -1.58 -16.65
CA THR A 631 24.96 -1.43 -15.36
C THR A 631 23.80 -0.48 -15.58
N PRO A 632 22.54 -0.89 -15.30
CA PRO A 632 21.42 0.05 -15.28
C PRO A 632 21.70 1.23 -14.35
N GLY A 633 21.21 2.43 -14.69
CA GLY A 633 21.14 3.58 -13.79
C GLY A 633 20.14 3.42 -12.64
N TYR A 634 19.55 2.23 -12.49
CA TYR A 634 18.65 1.88 -11.40
C TYR A 634 19.39 1.90 -10.06
N GLU A 635 19.03 2.87 -9.22
CA GLU A 635 19.53 3.03 -7.84
C GLU A 635 18.53 2.50 -6.79
N GLY A 636 17.41 1.92 -7.23
CA GLY A 636 16.41 1.35 -6.33
C GLY A 636 16.91 0.07 -5.64
N PRO A 637 16.15 -0.46 -4.66
CA PRO A 637 16.54 -1.64 -3.90
C PRO A 637 16.72 -2.84 -4.85
N VAL A 638 17.96 -3.26 -5.03
CA VAL A 638 18.33 -4.51 -5.68
C VAL A 638 18.07 -5.62 -4.68
N LYS A 639 17.53 -6.79 -5.10
CA LYS A 639 17.59 -7.98 -4.23
C LYS A 639 19.02 -8.10 -3.69
N PRO A 640 19.22 -8.20 -2.37
CA PRO A 640 20.54 -8.53 -1.87
C PRO A 640 20.99 -9.78 -2.61
N LYS A 641 22.16 -9.75 -3.27
CA LYS A 641 22.78 -10.98 -3.74
C LYS A 641 22.68 -11.99 -2.59
N PRO A 642 22.30 -13.26 -2.82
CA PRO A 642 22.25 -14.25 -1.75
C PRO A 642 23.64 -14.31 -1.10
N GLN A 643 23.80 -13.54 -0.03
CA GLN A 643 24.98 -13.59 0.81
C GLN A 643 24.72 -14.75 1.73
N ALA A 644 25.56 -15.77 1.56
CA ALA A 644 25.57 -17.01 2.31
C ALA A 644 24.30 -17.86 2.18
N THR A 645 24.47 -19.13 1.84
CA THR A 645 23.51 -20.18 2.22
C THR A 645 23.21 -20.06 3.71
N TYR A 646 22.01 -20.43 4.17
CA TYR A 646 21.67 -20.49 5.60
C TYR A 646 22.80 -21.10 6.46
N SER A 647 23.58 -22.05 5.91
CA SER A 647 24.75 -22.63 6.59
C SER A 647 25.83 -21.61 7.01
N ALA A 648 26.11 -20.58 6.20
CA ALA A 648 27.16 -19.62 6.50
C ALA A 648 26.74 -18.55 7.54
N LEU A 649 25.45 -18.44 7.87
CA LEU A 649 24.98 -17.74 9.08
C LEU A 649 25.27 -18.54 10.36
N PHE A 650 25.50 -19.86 10.26
CA PHE A 650 25.82 -20.74 11.39
C PHE A 650 27.32 -21.08 11.53
N ASP A 651 28.15 -20.73 10.53
CA ASP A 651 29.59 -21.06 10.49
C ASP A 651 30.53 -19.94 11.00
N ASN A 652 30.01 -18.74 11.32
CA ASN A 652 30.82 -17.65 11.89
C ASN A 652 30.94 -17.79 13.42
N HIS A 653 32.15 -17.62 13.94
CA HIS A 653 32.50 -17.80 15.36
C HIS A 653 31.94 -16.74 16.34
N ASN A 654 31.14 -15.77 15.86
CA ASN A 654 30.55 -14.65 16.64
C ASN A 654 29.00 -14.65 16.64
N ASN A 655 28.36 -15.83 16.76
CA ASN A 655 26.90 -15.92 16.82
C ASN A 655 26.37 -15.86 18.26
N THR A 656 25.49 -14.91 18.56
CA THR A 656 24.78 -14.82 19.85
C THR A 656 23.41 -15.48 19.73
N PHE A 657 23.11 -16.46 20.58
CA PHE A 657 21.79 -17.10 20.64
C PHE A 657 20.87 -16.33 21.58
N TRP A 658 20.33 -15.23 21.09
CA TRP A 658 19.44 -14.34 21.84
C TRP A 658 18.23 -15.10 22.42
N GLN A 659 18.03 -14.96 23.72
CA GLN A 659 16.79 -15.33 24.40
C GLN A 659 15.93 -14.09 24.61
N PHE A 660 14.63 -14.32 24.84
CA PHE A 660 13.69 -13.22 25.11
C PHE A 660 14.15 -12.40 26.34
N GLU A 661 14.69 -13.08 27.35
CA GLU A 661 15.15 -12.46 28.59
C GLU A 661 16.32 -11.50 28.41
N ASP A 662 17.11 -11.67 27.34
CA ASP A 662 18.28 -10.85 27.02
C ASP A 662 17.89 -9.47 26.44
N LEU A 663 16.65 -9.34 25.97
CA LEU A 663 16.16 -8.19 25.21
C LEU A 663 14.94 -7.51 25.87
N GLN A 664 14.19 -8.24 26.70
CA GLN A 664 12.91 -7.79 27.28
C GLN A 664 12.99 -6.43 27.98
N TYR A 665 14.09 -6.13 28.68
CA TYR A 665 14.24 -4.91 29.48
C TYR A 665 14.52 -3.66 28.63
N ASN A 666 14.85 -3.82 27.36
CA ASN A 666 15.08 -2.72 26.43
C ASN A 666 13.84 -2.42 25.55
N LEU A 667 12.80 -3.26 25.59
CA LEU A 667 11.63 -3.11 24.73
C LEU A 667 10.81 -1.85 25.04
N GLU A 668 10.77 -1.40 26.30
CA GLU A 668 10.14 -0.13 26.69
C GLU A 668 10.79 1.08 25.97
N LEU A 669 12.08 0.96 25.61
CA LEU A 669 12.81 1.99 24.88
C LEU A 669 12.55 1.94 23.37
N VAL A 670 11.95 0.88 22.83
CA VAL A 670 11.58 0.80 21.40
C VAL A 670 10.23 1.52 21.17
N ALA A 671 9.31 1.44 22.13
CA ALA A 671 7.95 1.99 22.02
C ALA A 671 7.76 3.40 22.62
N SER A 672 8.70 3.92 23.40
CA SER A 672 8.53 5.21 24.10
C SER A 672 8.95 6.44 23.26
N PRO A 673 8.39 7.64 23.51
CA PRO A 673 8.85 8.89 22.89
C PRO A 673 10.33 9.19 23.11
N ARG A 674 10.93 8.70 24.21
CA ARG A 674 12.36 8.79 24.50
C ARG A 674 13.19 7.86 23.61
N GLY A 675 12.62 6.71 23.26
CA GLY A 675 13.18 5.74 22.31
C GLY A 675 13.44 6.29 20.92
N LYS A 676 12.53 7.14 20.44
CA LYS A 676 12.62 7.77 19.10
C LYS A 676 13.90 8.57 18.87
N ASN A 677 14.51 9.09 19.93
CA ASN A 677 15.77 9.85 19.85
C ASN A 677 17.02 8.98 20.01
N MET A 678 16.88 7.68 20.28
CA MET A 678 17.98 6.75 20.58
C MET A 678 18.02 5.52 19.66
N ARG A 679 17.04 5.35 18.77
CA ARG A 679 16.93 4.24 17.82
C ARG A 679 17.13 4.75 16.40
N ASP A 680 17.90 4.03 15.60
CA ASP A 680 18.20 4.42 14.22
C ASP A 680 17.28 3.67 13.25
N PHE A 681 16.36 4.41 12.63
CA PHE A 681 15.41 3.86 11.65
C PHE A 681 16.11 3.28 10.41
N ASN A 682 17.15 3.94 9.91
CA ASN A 682 17.89 3.52 8.73
C ASN A 682 18.74 2.28 9.02
N ARG A 683 19.36 2.19 10.21
CA ARG A 683 20.04 0.99 10.67
C ARG A 683 19.05 -0.16 10.86
N GLY A 684 17.88 0.10 11.42
CA GLY A 684 16.79 -0.87 11.51
C GLY A 684 16.35 -1.43 10.15
N GLN A 685 16.18 -0.57 9.14
CA GLN A 685 15.89 -1.00 7.77
C GLN A 685 17.01 -1.89 7.19
N LYS A 686 18.28 -1.53 7.43
CA LYS A 686 19.43 -2.37 7.03
C LYS A 686 19.42 -3.71 7.76
N MET A 687 19.06 -3.75 9.03
CA MET A 687 18.93 -5.00 9.79
C MET A 687 17.77 -5.87 9.28
N PHE A 688 16.67 -5.26 8.84
CA PHE A 688 15.56 -5.98 8.22
C PHE A 688 16.01 -6.68 6.92
N ALA A 689 16.91 -6.04 6.16
CA ALA A 689 17.56 -6.67 5.02
C ALA A 689 18.60 -7.74 5.42
N LYS A 690 19.46 -7.47 6.42
CA LYS A 690 20.48 -8.39 6.94
C LYS A 690 19.86 -9.69 7.48
N GLY A 691 18.73 -9.57 8.18
CA GLY A 691 17.92 -10.70 8.66
C GLY A 691 17.10 -11.39 7.57
N GLN A 692 17.25 -11.00 6.30
CA GLN A 692 16.54 -11.54 5.14
C GLN A 692 15.00 -11.44 5.24
N CYS A 693 14.48 -10.54 6.08
CA CYS A 693 13.05 -10.41 6.32
C CYS A 693 12.29 -10.02 5.04
N TYR A 694 12.91 -9.21 4.16
CA TYR A 694 12.34 -8.85 2.85
C TYR A 694 12.08 -10.05 1.92
N ASN A 695 12.72 -11.20 2.12
CA ASN A 695 12.43 -12.37 1.28
C ASN A 695 11.00 -12.88 1.49
N CYS A 696 10.48 -12.71 2.70
CA CYS A 696 9.18 -13.25 3.09
C CYS A 696 8.15 -12.16 3.36
N HIS A 697 8.54 -11.04 3.94
CA HIS A 697 7.64 -10.00 4.44
C HIS A 697 7.66 -8.75 3.54
N PHE A 698 6.47 -8.18 3.35
CA PHE A 698 6.30 -6.88 2.70
C PHE A 698 6.42 -5.78 3.75
N MET A 699 7.17 -4.72 3.47
CA MET A 699 7.42 -3.60 4.39
C MET A 699 7.88 -2.39 3.60
N ILE A 700 7.17 -1.25 3.70
CA ILE A 700 7.41 0.01 2.93
C ILE A 700 7.79 -0.30 1.49
N ASP A 701 6.79 -0.54 0.64
CA ASP A 701 6.97 -0.76 -0.81
C ASP A 701 7.93 -1.89 -1.25
N LYS A 702 8.55 -2.62 -0.31
CA LYS A 702 9.59 -3.63 -0.55
C LYS A 702 9.24 -4.98 0.08
N GLY A 703 9.84 -6.02 -0.48
CA GLY A 703 9.81 -7.37 0.07
C GLY A 703 8.82 -8.34 -0.58
N GLY A 704 8.67 -9.51 0.02
CA GLY A 704 7.87 -10.63 -0.46
C GLY A 704 6.51 -10.75 0.24
N ASN A 705 5.66 -11.66 -0.24
CA ASN A 705 4.34 -11.94 0.35
C ASN A 705 4.19 -13.41 0.77
N PHE A 706 5.31 -13.99 1.19
CA PHE A 706 5.30 -15.33 1.72
C PHE A 706 4.84 -15.34 3.18
N GLY A 707 5.32 -14.38 3.97
CA GLY A 707 4.85 -14.04 5.32
C GLY A 707 3.93 -12.80 5.32
N PRO A 708 3.45 -12.36 6.50
CA PRO A 708 2.57 -11.21 6.65
C PRO A 708 3.23 -9.90 6.21
N ASP A 709 2.40 -8.98 5.70
CA ASP A 709 2.77 -7.58 5.48
C ASP A 709 2.99 -6.90 6.84
N LEU A 710 4.22 -6.43 7.05
CA LEU A 710 4.67 -5.80 8.28
C LEU A 710 4.60 -4.27 8.22
N THR A 711 4.16 -3.67 7.09
CA THR A 711 4.05 -2.21 6.92
C THR A 711 3.20 -1.54 8.01
N THR A 712 2.25 -2.24 8.61
CA THR A 712 1.45 -1.71 9.73
C THR A 712 1.65 -2.48 11.03
N ALA A 713 2.74 -3.24 11.17
CA ALA A 713 2.96 -4.14 12.30
C ALA A 713 2.92 -3.42 13.66
N GLY A 714 3.39 -2.16 13.72
CA GLY A 714 3.33 -1.35 14.95
C GLY A 714 1.92 -1.04 15.48
N ASN A 715 0.88 -1.18 14.66
CA ASN A 715 -0.51 -1.04 15.11
C ASN A 715 -1.15 -2.37 15.54
N SER A 716 -0.52 -3.50 15.18
CA SER A 716 -1.11 -4.83 15.29
C SER A 716 -0.40 -5.71 16.32
N PHE A 717 0.83 -5.37 16.71
CA PHE A 717 1.64 -6.16 17.65
C PHE A 717 2.24 -5.28 18.74
N ALA A 718 2.15 -5.76 19.99
CA ALA A 718 3.04 -5.28 21.03
C ALA A 718 4.48 -5.70 20.68
N VAL A 719 5.46 -4.83 20.95
CA VAL A 719 6.89 -5.06 20.63
C VAL A 719 7.38 -6.38 21.24
N GLU A 720 6.87 -6.73 22.42
CA GLU A 720 7.17 -7.98 23.12
C GLU A 720 6.77 -9.22 22.32
N GLU A 721 5.53 -9.25 21.84
CA GLU A 721 4.98 -10.38 21.07
C GLU A 721 5.65 -10.50 19.71
N LEU A 722 5.99 -9.36 19.09
CA LEU A 722 6.78 -9.32 17.86
C LEU A 722 8.16 -9.98 18.08
N LEU A 723 8.87 -9.63 19.15
CA LEU A 723 10.17 -10.23 19.45
C LEU A 723 10.06 -11.73 19.71
N LYS A 724 9.10 -12.18 20.52
CA LYS A 724 8.87 -13.62 20.77
C LYS A 724 8.64 -14.39 19.48
N THR A 725 7.83 -13.84 18.57
CA THR A 725 7.53 -14.44 17.27
C THR A 725 8.78 -14.54 16.39
N ILE A 726 9.67 -13.55 16.42
CA ILE A 726 10.93 -13.57 15.64
C ILE A 726 11.93 -14.60 16.22
N LEU A 727 12.04 -14.68 17.54
CA LEU A 727 12.94 -15.62 18.21
C LEU A 727 12.45 -17.07 18.07
N ASN A 728 11.14 -17.29 18.22
CA ASN A 728 10.52 -18.62 18.25
C ASN A 728 9.39 -18.75 17.19
N PRO A 729 9.69 -18.68 15.89
CA PRO A 729 8.67 -18.61 14.84
C PRO A 729 7.77 -19.85 14.73
N SER A 730 8.17 -20.99 15.30
CA SER A 730 7.38 -22.24 15.30
C SER A 730 6.50 -22.40 16.54
N GLU A 731 6.58 -21.50 17.53
CA GLU A 731 5.79 -21.58 18.76
C GLU A 731 4.30 -21.31 18.49
N VAL A 732 4.01 -20.30 17.67
CA VAL A 732 2.67 -19.98 17.16
C VAL A 732 2.77 -19.69 15.67
N ILE A 733 2.22 -20.58 14.85
CA ILE A 733 2.16 -20.39 13.39
C ILE A 733 0.74 -19.94 13.05
N ASN A 734 0.62 -18.78 12.43
CA ASN A 734 -0.68 -18.32 11.92
C ASN A 734 -1.11 -19.25 10.77
N SER A 735 -2.34 -19.77 10.83
CA SER A 735 -2.86 -20.77 9.87
C SER A 735 -2.81 -20.32 8.41
N ARG A 736 -2.91 -19.01 8.14
CA ARG A 736 -2.73 -18.45 6.79
C ARG A 736 -1.35 -18.75 6.19
N PHE A 737 -0.34 -18.87 7.06
CA PHE A 737 1.05 -19.12 6.71
C PHE A 737 1.50 -20.52 7.11
N GLN A 738 0.58 -21.39 7.54
CA GLN A 738 0.89 -22.74 7.94
C GLN A 738 1.02 -23.64 6.72
N ALA A 739 2.19 -24.26 6.59
CA ALA A 739 2.44 -25.27 5.57
C ALA A 739 1.73 -26.59 5.93
N THR A 740 1.45 -27.41 4.92
CA THR A 740 0.91 -28.76 5.06
C THR A 740 1.98 -29.78 4.71
N GLU A 741 2.14 -30.80 5.55
CA GLU A 741 2.97 -31.99 5.27
C GLU A 741 2.09 -33.04 4.57
N TYR A 742 2.39 -33.33 3.31
CA TYR A 742 1.80 -34.41 2.53
C TYR A 742 2.73 -35.61 2.49
N LYS A 743 2.27 -36.74 3.05
CA LYS A 743 2.91 -38.05 2.86
C LYS A 743 2.30 -38.72 1.65
N LEU A 744 3.13 -39.05 0.67
CA LEU A 744 2.71 -39.74 -0.55
C LEU A 744 2.78 -41.26 -0.38
N LYS A 745 2.01 -41.98 -1.18
CA LYS A 745 1.96 -43.46 -1.19
C LYS A 745 3.28 -44.10 -1.62
N ASP A 746 4.13 -43.36 -2.33
CA ASP A 746 5.50 -43.78 -2.67
C ASP A 746 6.50 -43.65 -1.50
N GLY A 747 6.04 -43.14 -0.35
CA GLY A 747 6.84 -42.96 0.86
C GLY A 747 7.55 -41.61 0.95
N SER A 748 7.49 -40.77 -0.10
CA SER A 748 8.05 -39.42 -0.06
C SER A 748 7.16 -38.46 0.74
N THR A 749 7.76 -37.41 1.29
CA THR A 749 7.05 -36.35 2.02
C THR A 749 7.31 -35.02 1.34
N LYS A 750 6.24 -34.25 1.11
CA LYS A 750 6.28 -32.90 0.56
C LYS A 750 5.71 -31.94 1.60
N ILE A 751 6.42 -30.85 1.85
CA ILE A 751 6.00 -29.80 2.80
C ILE A 751 5.96 -28.49 2.03
N GLY A 752 4.86 -27.77 2.17
CA GLY A 752 4.68 -26.46 1.55
C GLY A 752 3.27 -25.92 1.77
N ARG A 753 2.99 -24.74 1.25
CA ARG A 753 1.68 -24.10 1.38
C ARG A 753 0.77 -24.48 0.20
N PRO A 754 -0.42 -25.06 0.43
CA PRO A 754 -1.37 -25.31 -0.65
C PRO A 754 -1.89 -23.96 -1.17
N ILE A 755 -1.75 -23.71 -2.48
CA ILE A 755 -2.12 -22.44 -3.13
C ILE A 755 -3.34 -22.59 -4.04
N GLU A 756 -3.58 -23.80 -4.54
CA GLU A 756 -4.74 -24.14 -5.35
C GLU A 756 -5.06 -25.62 -5.16
N GLU A 757 -6.34 -25.96 -5.09
CA GLU A 757 -6.81 -27.34 -4.93
C GLU A 757 -8.04 -27.56 -5.80
N ASP A 758 -7.95 -28.51 -6.73
CA ASP A 758 -9.08 -28.91 -7.57
C ASP A 758 -9.61 -30.30 -7.17
N ARG A 759 -10.48 -30.92 -7.98
CA ARG A 759 -11.04 -32.25 -7.64
C ARG A 759 -10.01 -33.39 -7.64
N LYS A 760 -8.88 -33.24 -8.32
CA LYS A 760 -7.87 -34.28 -8.56
C LYS A 760 -6.47 -33.92 -8.07
N THR A 761 -6.12 -32.64 -7.98
CA THR A 761 -4.76 -32.18 -7.70
C THR A 761 -4.72 -31.16 -6.56
N VAL A 762 -3.55 -31.07 -5.93
CA VAL A 762 -3.16 -30.01 -5.00
C VAL A 762 -1.91 -29.36 -5.57
N HIS A 763 -1.95 -28.04 -5.78
CA HIS A 763 -0.77 -27.24 -6.13
C HIS A 763 -0.14 -26.72 -4.84
N LEU A 764 1.10 -27.14 -4.59
CA LEU A 764 1.85 -26.89 -3.37
C LEU A 764 3.01 -25.94 -3.66
N GLN A 765 3.04 -24.78 -3.02
CA GLN A 765 4.19 -23.87 -3.04
C GLN A 765 5.23 -24.35 -2.02
N ILE A 766 6.47 -24.58 -2.47
CA ILE A 766 7.58 -25.02 -1.61
C ILE A 766 8.53 -23.84 -1.33
N GLY A 767 8.54 -23.39 -0.08
CA GLY A 767 9.37 -22.26 0.35
C GLY A 767 8.91 -20.91 -0.23
N TYR A 768 9.72 -19.87 0.00
CA TYR A 768 9.32 -18.48 -0.23
C TYR A 768 9.31 -18.04 -1.70
N ASP A 769 9.89 -18.79 -2.65
CA ASP A 769 9.78 -18.46 -4.07
C ASP A 769 8.36 -18.83 -4.57
N PRO A 770 7.52 -17.85 -4.95
CA PRO A 770 6.18 -18.12 -5.44
C PRO A 770 6.15 -18.97 -6.72
N ASN A 771 7.28 -19.11 -7.42
CA ASN A 771 7.41 -19.92 -8.64
C ASN A 771 7.84 -21.36 -8.37
N ASN A 772 8.24 -21.69 -7.14
CA ASN A 772 8.61 -23.06 -6.78
C ASN A 772 7.36 -23.83 -6.35
N GLN A 773 6.61 -24.31 -7.33
CA GLN A 773 5.36 -25.03 -7.11
C GLN A 773 5.47 -26.46 -7.62
N ILE A 774 4.85 -27.40 -6.90
CA ILE A 774 4.67 -28.77 -7.38
C ILE A 774 3.19 -29.12 -7.41
N GLU A 775 2.81 -29.96 -8.36
CA GLU A 775 1.48 -30.54 -8.42
C GLU A 775 1.52 -31.94 -7.78
N ILE A 776 0.58 -32.20 -6.88
CA ILE A 776 0.40 -33.49 -6.23
C ILE A 776 -0.97 -34.03 -6.63
N ASN A 777 -1.01 -35.21 -7.24
CA ASN A 777 -2.28 -35.90 -7.46
C ASN A 777 -2.82 -36.40 -6.11
N LYS A 778 -4.08 -36.10 -5.81
CA LYS A 778 -4.74 -36.50 -4.56
C LYS A 778 -4.79 -38.01 -4.36
N ASP A 779 -4.87 -38.76 -5.45
CA ASP A 779 -4.84 -40.22 -5.41
C ASP A 779 -3.48 -40.77 -4.94
N ASP A 780 -2.41 -39.96 -5.02
CA ASP A 780 -1.08 -40.32 -4.54
C ASP A 780 -0.84 -39.93 -3.08
N ILE A 781 -1.76 -39.20 -2.44
CA ILE A 781 -1.64 -38.78 -1.04
C ILE A 781 -2.05 -39.95 -0.12
N ALA A 782 -1.15 -40.34 0.78
CA ALA A 782 -1.41 -41.32 1.84
C ALA A 782 -1.98 -40.65 3.09
N SER A 783 -1.46 -39.48 3.47
CA SER A 783 -2.01 -38.63 4.53
C SER A 783 -1.51 -37.20 4.41
N SER A 784 -2.25 -36.26 4.99
CA SER A 784 -1.81 -34.87 5.19
C SER A 784 -1.99 -34.46 6.65
N LYS A 785 -1.18 -33.51 7.11
CA LYS A 785 -1.33 -32.83 8.41
C LYS A 785 -0.66 -31.46 8.35
N ASP A 786 -1.03 -30.56 9.25
CA ASP A 786 -0.35 -29.27 9.37
C ASP A 786 1.11 -29.44 9.82
N ALA A 787 1.99 -28.64 9.24
CA ALA A 787 3.38 -28.59 9.66
C ALA A 787 3.49 -27.91 11.03
N THR A 788 4.24 -28.52 11.94
CA THR A 788 4.51 -27.98 13.28
C THR A 788 5.74 -27.08 13.32
N VAL A 789 6.35 -26.82 12.16
CA VAL A 789 7.57 -26.02 12.00
C VAL A 789 7.24 -24.90 11.02
N SER A 790 7.55 -23.67 11.43
CA SER A 790 7.33 -22.48 10.61
C SER A 790 8.29 -22.46 9.43
N GLU A 791 7.82 -21.93 8.30
CA GLU A 791 8.69 -21.63 7.17
C GLU A 791 9.51 -20.34 7.40
N MET A 792 9.21 -19.56 8.45
CA MET A 792 10.11 -18.52 8.97
C MET A 792 11.27 -19.19 9.75
N PRO A 793 12.53 -18.99 9.33
CA PRO A 793 13.68 -19.62 9.97
C PRO A 793 13.89 -19.11 11.40
N PRO A 794 14.31 -19.96 12.35
CA PRO A 794 14.80 -19.50 13.66
C PRO A 794 16.21 -18.89 13.54
N GLY A 795 16.60 -18.09 14.54
CA GLY A 795 17.98 -17.57 14.64
C GLY A 795 18.32 -16.42 13.70
N LEU A 796 17.33 -15.77 13.10
CA LEU A 796 17.53 -14.62 12.19
C LEU A 796 18.27 -13.44 12.84
N LEU A 797 18.22 -13.35 14.18
CA LEU A 797 18.85 -12.29 14.96
C LEU A 797 20.29 -12.63 15.40
N ASN A 798 20.77 -13.85 15.18
CA ASN A 798 22.00 -14.35 15.82
C ASN A 798 23.28 -13.64 15.38
N THR A 799 23.23 -12.95 14.22
CA THR A 799 24.34 -12.16 13.67
C THR A 799 24.21 -10.66 13.96
N MET A 800 23.20 -10.28 14.75
CA MET A 800 22.90 -8.90 15.11
C MET A 800 23.29 -8.64 16.56
N SER A 801 23.82 -7.44 16.83
CA SER A 801 24.01 -6.97 18.20
C SER A 801 22.69 -6.60 18.86
N ARG A 802 22.67 -6.45 20.19
CA ARG A 802 21.48 -5.99 20.94
C ARG A 802 20.92 -4.68 20.36
N ALA A 803 21.80 -3.71 20.07
CA ALA A 803 21.39 -2.41 19.53
C ALA A 803 20.78 -2.54 18.12
N GLU A 804 21.37 -3.36 17.25
CA GLU A 804 20.86 -3.67 15.92
C GLU A 804 19.47 -4.32 15.97
N ILE A 805 19.23 -5.23 16.92
CA ILE A 805 17.92 -5.87 17.12
C ILE A 805 16.87 -4.86 17.57
N LEU A 806 17.21 -3.97 18.50
CA LEU A 806 16.28 -2.94 18.97
C LEU A 806 15.92 -1.93 17.86
N ASP A 807 16.87 -1.60 17.00
CA ASP A 807 16.64 -0.74 15.84
C ASP A 807 15.81 -1.46 14.77
N LEU A 808 16.02 -2.77 14.56
CA LEU A 808 15.17 -3.61 13.72
C LEU A 808 13.72 -3.60 14.22
N LEU A 809 13.51 -3.83 15.51
CA LEU A 809 12.18 -3.78 16.11
C LEU A 809 11.57 -2.37 15.99
N TYR A 810 12.36 -1.33 16.20
CA TYR A 810 11.95 0.07 16.03
C TYR A 810 11.48 0.34 14.59
N PHE A 811 12.27 -0.08 13.60
CA PHE A 811 11.88 -0.01 12.20
C PHE A 811 10.54 -0.73 11.99
N ILE A 812 10.41 -1.99 12.38
CA ILE A 812 9.18 -2.77 12.15
C ILE A 812 7.93 -2.10 12.75
N ILE A 813 8.05 -1.44 13.91
CA ILE A 813 6.89 -0.82 14.56
C ILE A 813 6.65 0.65 14.19
N GLN A 814 7.64 1.37 13.64
CA GLN A 814 7.51 2.78 13.27
C GLN A 814 7.11 3.01 11.82
N VAL A 815 7.02 1.96 11.00
CA VAL A 815 6.71 2.13 9.59
C VAL A 815 5.28 2.63 9.34
N PRO A 816 5.09 3.59 8.41
CA PRO A 816 4.08 4.63 8.52
C PRO A 816 2.81 4.31 7.72
N GLY A 817 1.68 4.41 8.39
CA GLY A 817 0.39 4.67 7.75
C GLY A 817 -0.04 6.08 8.16
N LYS A 818 0.07 7.04 7.24
CA LYS A 818 -0.51 8.40 7.28
C LYS A 818 -0.66 9.02 8.69
N ASN A 819 0.34 9.81 9.06
CA ASN A 819 0.37 10.87 10.09
C ASN A 819 1.68 10.79 10.86
N VAL A 820 2.75 11.31 10.27
CA VAL A 820 3.80 11.92 11.09
C VAL A 820 3.96 13.35 10.58
N ASP A 821 3.26 14.28 11.21
CA ASP A 821 3.76 15.65 11.27
C ASP A 821 5.09 15.54 12.05
N SER A 822 6.21 15.28 11.36
CA SER A 822 7.56 15.27 11.94
C SER A 822 8.51 16.12 11.13
N LEU A 823 9.27 16.93 11.87
CA LEU A 823 10.42 17.67 11.41
C LEU A 823 11.66 17.02 12.01
N GLU A 824 12.57 16.48 11.19
CA GLU A 824 13.87 16.02 11.64
C GLU A 824 14.94 17.09 11.40
N MET A 825 15.89 17.17 12.32
CA MET A 825 17.05 18.07 12.26
C MET A 825 18.30 17.25 12.58
N ASP A 826 19.08 17.01 11.54
CA ASP A 826 20.34 16.28 11.58
C ASP A 826 21.52 17.25 11.51
N ILE A 827 22.58 16.92 12.24
CA ILE A 827 23.86 17.64 12.18
C ILE A 827 24.88 16.61 11.69
N LEU A 828 25.28 16.72 10.43
CA LEU A 828 26.12 15.73 9.75
C LEU A 828 27.59 15.93 10.13
N GLU A 829 27.95 15.50 11.34
CA GLU A 829 29.27 14.95 11.66
C GLU A 829 29.04 13.70 12.52
N ASP A 830 29.70 12.59 12.18
CA ASP A 830 29.41 11.21 12.60
C ASP A 830 29.48 10.91 14.13
N LYS A 831 29.57 11.91 15.02
CA LYS A 831 29.48 11.75 16.49
C LYS A 831 28.80 12.98 17.12
N GLU A 832 27.78 12.73 17.93
CA GLU A 832 26.89 13.68 18.64
C GLU A 832 27.39 15.13 18.79
N VAL A 833 26.58 16.13 18.39
CA VAL A 833 26.43 17.51 18.93
C VAL A 833 27.70 18.33 19.29
N PHE A 834 28.86 18.02 18.72
CA PHE A 834 30.10 18.74 19.00
C PHE A 834 30.82 19.16 17.72
N LEU A 835 31.14 20.45 17.58
CA LEU A 835 31.96 20.96 16.48
C LEU A 835 33.42 20.56 16.73
N GLN A 836 33.92 19.54 15.99
CA GLN A 836 35.33 19.14 16.02
C GLN A 836 36.08 19.78 14.84
N GLY A 837 36.20 21.10 14.81
CA GLY A 837 36.83 21.83 13.71
C GLY A 837 36.23 23.22 13.52
N ASP A 838 36.37 23.77 12.31
CA ASP A 838 35.95 25.14 12.00
C ASP A 838 34.43 25.27 11.74
N SER A 839 33.71 24.18 11.37
CA SER A 839 32.25 24.21 11.15
C SER A 839 31.60 22.82 10.96
N SER A 840 30.35 22.61 11.40
CA SER A 840 29.53 21.41 11.12
C SER A 840 28.33 21.75 10.23
N LEU A 841 27.88 20.80 9.41
CA LEU A 841 26.74 20.95 8.51
C LEU A 841 25.42 20.62 9.23
N VAL A 842 24.45 21.53 9.18
CA VAL A 842 23.08 21.34 9.68
C VAL A 842 22.16 21.05 8.50
N GLU A 843 21.48 19.91 8.55
CA GLU A 843 20.45 19.49 7.61
C GLU A 843 19.09 19.35 8.31
N MET A 844 18.02 19.76 7.65
CA MET A 844 16.66 19.65 8.17
C MET A 844 15.76 19.04 7.12
N VAL A 845 14.93 18.07 7.51
CA VAL A 845 14.04 17.37 6.60
C VAL A 845 12.60 17.54 7.08
N ASN A 846 11.76 18.10 6.22
CA ASN A 846 10.32 18.16 6.44
C ASN A 846 9.68 16.90 5.83
N TYR A 847 9.12 16.04 6.68
CA TYR A 847 8.38 14.87 6.23
C TYR A 847 6.85 15.10 6.19
N ALA A 848 6.39 16.29 6.56
CA ALA A 848 5.03 16.70 6.29
C ALA A 848 4.93 17.08 4.80
N ASP A 849 3.98 16.49 4.06
CA ASP A 849 3.70 16.77 2.63
C ASP A 849 3.23 18.23 2.36
N ARG A 850 3.41 19.15 3.32
CA ARG A 850 3.00 20.57 3.30
C ARG A 850 3.84 21.44 4.26
N GLY A 851 3.90 22.74 3.98
CA GLY A 851 4.52 23.77 4.83
C GLY A 851 6.03 23.98 4.65
N ASN A 852 6.53 25.13 5.12
CA ASN A 852 7.95 25.48 5.10
C ASN A 852 8.57 25.34 6.50
N ILE A 853 9.85 24.96 6.57
CA ILE A 853 10.61 24.93 7.83
C ILE A 853 11.10 26.34 8.15
N TYR A 854 10.73 26.85 9.33
CA TYR A 854 11.24 28.09 9.91
C TYR A 854 12.17 27.77 11.08
N TYR A 855 13.30 28.45 11.18
CA TYR A 855 14.28 28.19 12.23
C TYR A 855 14.92 29.46 12.84
N THR A 856 15.46 29.30 14.03
CA THR A 856 16.24 30.30 14.79
C THR A 856 17.54 29.65 15.26
N LEU A 857 18.58 30.45 15.46
CA LEU A 857 19.90 29.99 15.93
C LEU A 857 20.21 30.46 17.36
N ASP A 858 19.36 31.30 17.94
CA ASP A 858 19.52 31.87 19.28
C ASP A 858 18.66 31.19 20.34
N GLY A 859 17.97 30.10 19.98
CA GLY A 859 17.06 29.37 20.85
C GLY A 859 15.67 30.01 21.05
N THR A 860 15.35 31.09 20.34
CA THR A 860 13.97 31.65 20.34
C THR A 860 13.01 30.75 19.55
N GLU A 861 11.71 30.76 19.85
CA GLU A 861 10.76 29.91 19.10
C GLU A 861 10.56 30.44 17.66
N PRO A 862 10.67 29.61 16.61
CA PRO A 862 10.50 30.04 15.24
C PRO A 862 9.07 30.49 14.92
N SER A 863 8.94 31.52 14.10
CA SER A 863 7.67 32.08 13.62
C SER A 863 7.74 32.40 12.13
N LEU A 864 6.65 32.90 11.54
CA LEU A 864 6.61 33.33 10.14
C LEU A 864 7.61 34.45 9.78
N THR A 865 8.20 35.12 10.77
CA THR A 865 9.27 36.12 10.56
C THR A 865 10.68 35.56 10.75
N SER A 866 10.81 34.29 11.13
CA SER A 866 12.09 33.60 11.29
C SER A 866 12.66 33.17 9.94
N SER A 867 13.94 32.76 9.93
CA SER A 867 14.60 32.31 8.71
C SER A 867 13.94 31.05 8.16
N VAL A 868 13.69 31.01 6.85
CA VAL A 868 13.18 29.82 6.15
C VAL A 868 14.37 28.95 5.75
N TYR A 869 14.28 27.65 6.03
CA TYR A 869 15.29 26.68 5.61
C TYR A 869 15.29 26.52 4.08
N GLN A 870 16.41 26.81 3.44
CA GLN A 870 16.58 26.75 1.97
C GLN A 870 17.47 25.58 1.52
N GLY A 871 17.97 24.80 2.47
CA GLY A 871 18.97 23.75 2.26
C GLY A 871 20.04 23.77 3.37
N PRO A 872 20.95 22.79 3.35
CA PRO A 872 21.95 22.63 4.41
C PRO A 872 22.83 23.87 4.61
N PHE A 873 23.16 24.19 5.86
CA PHE A 873 24.03 25.32 6.22
C PHE A 873 25.03 24.96 7.31
N TYR A 874 26.14 25.69 7.36
CA TYR A 874 27.20 25.44 8.34
C TYR A 874 27.04 26.29 9.61
N VAL A 875 27.40 25.72 10.76
CA VAL A 875 27.53 26.41 12.04
C VAL A 875 28.96 26.26 12.56
N ASP A 876 29.54 27.30 13.15
CA ASP A 876 30.96 27.37 13.55
C ASP A 876 31.18 27.73 15.04
N HIS A 877 30.09 27.91 15.80
CA HIS A 877 30.15 28.24 17.23
C HIS A 877 29.01 27.60 18.01
N SER A 878 29.09 27.66 19.35
CA SER A 878 28.04 27.13 20.23
C SER A 878 26.74 27.93 20.10
N LEU A 879 25.62 27.26 19.83
CA LEU A 879 24.32 27.91 19.64
C LEU A 879 23.15 26.95 19.91
N GLN A 880 21.91 27.44 19.89
CA GLN A 880 20.72 26.60 20.01
C GLN A 880 19.83 26.79 18.79
N ILE A 881 19.66 25.71 18.01
CA ILE A 881 18.80 25.67 16.85
C ILE A 881 17.40 25.24 17.28
N LYS A 882 16.41 26.04 16.94
CA LYS A 882 15.01 25.62 16.99
C LYS A 882 14.42 25.70 15.60
N ALA A 883 13.64 24.70 15.19
CA ALA A 883 12.97 24.69 13.89
C ALA A 883 11.54 24.18 13.99
N LYS A 884 10.64 24.69 13.14
CA LYS A 884 9.22 24.38 13.13
C LYS A 884 8.65 24.46 11.71
N VAL A 885 7.78 23.54 11.34
CA VAL A 885 7.05 23.61 10.05
C VAL A 885 5.83 24.51 10.24
N ILE A 886 5.67 25.52 9.36
CA ILE A 886 4.49 26.38 9.36
C ILE A 886 3.86 26.36 7.96
N ASP A 887 2.59 25.96 7.88
CA ASP A 887 1.80 25.93 6.65
C ASP A 887 0.98 27.22 6.49
N GLN A 888 1.19 27.91 5.36
CA GLN A 888 0.49 29.15 5.02
C GLN A 888 -0.78 28.93 4.18
N ALA A 889 -1.08 27.69 3.76
CA ALA A 889 -2.19 27.38 2.87
C ALA A 889 -3.52 27.03 3.58
N SER A 890 -3.58 27.08 4.93
CA SER A 890 -4.84 26.82 5.63
C SER A 890 -5.85 27.96 5.40
N THR A 891 -7.03 27.62 4.88
CA THR A 891 -8.17 28.52 4.70
C THR A 891 -8.89 28.86 6.03
N SER A 892 -8.39 28.37 7.16
CA SER A 892 -8.74 28.85 8.49
C SER A 892 -7.77 29.98 8.89
N ASN A 893 -8.27 31.06 9.51
CA ASN A 893 -7.45 32.22 9.94
C ASN A 893 -6.42 31.92 11.07
N GLN A 894 -5.87 30.71 11.13
CA GLN A 894 -4.72 30.31 11.94
C GLN A 894 -3.81 29.43 11.08
N ALA A 895 -2.54 29.84 10.93
CA ALA A 895 -1.52 29.01 10.30
C ALA A 895 -1.40 27.67 11.04
N GLY A 896 -1.34 26.57 10.30
CA GLY A 896 -1.10 25.25 10.88
C GLY A 896 0.35 25.16 11.34
N GLU A 897 0.57 24.89 12.63
CA GLU A 897 1.89 24.77 13.24
C GLU A 897 2.24 23.30 13.49
N GLY A 898 3.33 22.82 12.87
CA GLY A 898 3.90 21.49 13.07
C GLY A 898 4.77 21.37 14.34
N PRO A 899 5.38 20.21 14.61
CA PRO A 899 6.20 19.99 15.80
C PRO A 899 7.45 20.89 15.83
N LEU A 900 7.87 21.26 17.05
CA LEU A 900 9.08 22.04 17.31
C LEU A 900 10.29 21.10 17.52
N ALA A 901 11.27 21.17 16.63
CA ALA A 901 12.56 20.52 16.80
C ALA A 901 13.53 21.45 17.54
N THR A 902 14.32 20.91 18.49
CA THR A 902 15.36 21.66 19.21
C THR A 902 16.67 20.86 19.24
N ARG A 903 17.78 21.52 18.90
CA ARG A 903 19.15 21.01 19.01
C ARG A 903 20.06 22.08 19.58
N SER A 904 20.85 21.74 20.59
CA SER A 904 22.00 22.56 20.99
C SER A 904 23.18 22.19 20.11
N VAL A 905 24.14 23.07 19.92
CA VAL A 905 25.44 22.81 19.29
C VAL A 905 26.50 23.35 20.25
N HIS A 906 27.52 22.55 20.55
CA HIS A 906 28.58 22.95 21.47
C HIS A 906 29.94 22.92 20.77
N ALA A 907 30.57 24.09 20.65
CA ALA A 907 31.93 24.21 20.15
C ALA A 907 32.93 23.71 21.18
N VAL A 908 33.86 22.87 20.72
CA VAL A 908 34.87 22.22 21.56
C VAL A 908 36.25 22.73 21.18
N ASP A 909 37.00 23.26 22.14
CA ASP A 909 38.43 23.53 21.95
C ASP A 909 39.20 22.23 22.15
N THR A 910 39.53 21.56 21.05
CA THR A 910 40.25 20.28 21.07
C THR A 910 41.62 20.34 21.77
N ALA A 911 42.19 21.53 22.00
CA ALA A 911 43.44 21.70 22.74
C ALA A 911 43.27 21.55 24.26
N VAL A 912 42.06 21.76 24.80
CA VAL A 912 41.81 21.72 26.26
C VAL A 912 40.62 20.84 26.68
N ASN A 913 39.60 20.69 25.84
CA ASN A 913 38.35 20.03 26.18
C ASN A 913 38.35 18.51 25.97
N GLY A 914 37.41 17.80 26.58
CA GLY A 914 37.28 16.34 26.52
C GLY A 914 37.87 15.62 27.74
N MET A 915 37.98 14.30 27.64
CA MET A 915 38.40 13.40 28.71
C MET A 915 39.63 12.60 28.30
N HIS A 916 40.52 12.35 29.25
CA HIS A 916 41.51 11.29 29.10
C HIS A 916 40.86 9.94 29.32
N TRP A 917 41.16 8.97 28.47
CA TRP A 917 40.80 7.59 28.71
C TRP A 917 42.05 6.72 28.81
N ARG A 918 42.00 5.70 29.67
CA ARG A 918 43.04 4.68 29.84
C ARG A 918 42.40 3.29 29.87
N TYR A 919 42.82 2.44 28.94
CA TYR A 919 42.29 1.09 28.76
C TYR A 919 43.23 0.05 29.37
N TYR A 920 42.68 -0.90 30.12
CA TYR A 920 43.41 -1.97 30.81
C TYR A 920 42.76 -3.32 30.52
N LYS A 921 43.59 -4.32 30.21
CA LYS A 921 43.18 -5.70 29.92
C LYS A 921 43.42 -6.64 31.09
N ASN A 922 42.74 -7.78 31.09
CA ASN A 922 42.92 -8.87 32.06
C ASN A 922 42.81 -8.40 33.52
N VAL A 923 41.84 -7.54 33.80
CA VAL A 923 41.66 -6.93 35.12
C VAL A 923 40.98 -7.93 36.06
N GLU A 924 41.75 -8.45 37.02
CA GLU A 924 41.26 -9.48 37.96
C GLU A 924 40.26 -8.95 38.99
N GLU A 925 40.40 -7.70 39.41
CA GLU A 925 39.54 -7.06 40.42
C GLU A 925 39.00 -5.71 39.92
N ALA A 926 37.72 -5.69 39.57
CA ALA A 926 37.01 -4.48 39.20
C ALA A 926 37.14 -3.38 40.28
N PHE A 927 37.38 -2.14 39.85
CA PHE A 927 37.50 -0.92 40.65
C PHE A 927 38.65 -0.90 41.67
N ASN A 928 39.57 -1.88 41.67
CA ASN A 928 40.79 -1.83 42.48
C ASN A 928 41.94 -1.14 41.74
N LEU A 929 41.88 0.20 41.68
CA LEU A 929 42.85 1.01 40.91
C LEU A 929 44.32 0.80 41.32
N LYS A 930 44.60 0.37 42.55
CA LYS A 930 45.97 0.11 43.04
C LYS A 930 46.58 -1.18 42.45
N LYS A 931 45.76 -2.08 41.93
CA LYS A 931 46.19 -3.33 41.28
C LYS A 931 46.27 -3.22 39.76
N LEU A 932 45.88 -2.09 39.18
CA LEU A 932 46.05 -1.85 37.74
C LEU A 932 47.53 -1.68 37.40
N GLY A 933 47.98 -2.39 36.36
CA GLY A 933 49.32 -2.27 35.80
C GLY A 933 49.49 -1.02 34.94
N LYS A 934 50.30 -1.11 33.88
CA LYS A 934 50.35 -0.06 32.85
C LYS A 934 49.12 -0.18 31.93
N PRO A 935 48.53 0.94 31.46
CA PRO A 935 47.44 0.88 30.49
C PRO A 935 47.93 0.22 29.19
N PHE A 936 47.05 -0.53 28.55
CA PHE A 936 47.27 -1.14 27.24
C PHE A 936 47.28 -0.06 26.14
N SER A 937 46.33 0.87 26.22
CA SER A 937 46.26 2.07 25.39
C SER A 937 45.66 3.22 26.19
N GLU A 938 45.92 4.45 25.73
CA GLU A 938 45.38 5.67 26.32
C GLU A 938 45.18 6.73 25.23
N GLY A 939 44.26 7.65 25.46
CA GLY A 939 43.93 8.66 24.47
C GLY A 939 42.98 9.73 24.99
N ILE A 940 42.34 10.41 24.05
CA ILE A 940 41.37 11.48 24.31
C ILE A 940 40.04 11.10 23.66
N CYS A 941 38.94 11.29 24.37
CA CYS A 941 37.59 11.19 23.83
C CYS A 941 36.76 12.40 24.27
N TYR A 942 35.72 12.70 23.49
CA TYR A 942 34.79 13.81 23.76
C TYR A 942 33.41 13.32 24.21
N VAL A 943 33.15 12.03 24.00
CA VAL A 943 31.97 11.27 24.43
C VAL A 943 32.43 9.91 24.96
N PHE A 944 31.57 9.23 25.71
CA PHE A 944 31.82 7.89 26.24
C PHE A 944 31.68 6.80 25.16
N ALA A 945 32.51 6.87 24.11
CA ALA A 945 32.55 5.89 23.03
C ALA A 945 33.42 4.69 23.40
N VAL A 946 32.99 3.91 24.39
CA VAL A 946 33.78 2.78 24.92
C VAL A 946 34.05 1.72 23.85
N ASN A 947 33.14 1.52 22.91
CA ASN A 947 33.23 0.56 21.81
C ASN A 947 34.33 0.92 20.79
N ASP A 948 34.76 2.20 20.75
CA ASP A 948 35.90 2.62 19.93
C ASP A 948 37.25 2.41 20.65
N ILE A 949 37.21 2.12 21.95
CA ILE A 949 38.39 2.03 22.84
C ILE A 949 38.75 0.58 23.14
N VAL A 950 37.75 -0.27 23.37
CA VAL A 950 37.90 -1.67 23.76
C VAL A 950 38.04 -2.56 22.52
N ASP A 951 38.92 -3.57 22.60
CA ASP A 951 38.94 -4.69 21.66
C ASP A 951 38.25 -5.91 22.31
N GLU A 952 37.58 -6.77 21.53
CA GLU A 952 36.66 -7.88 21.93
C GLU A 952 37.20 -8.90 22.98
N GLU A 953 37.74 -8.44 24.10
CA GLU A 953 38.34 -9.20 25.20
C GLU A 953 37.49 -9.04 26.47
N ASN A 954 37.37 -10.11 27.26
CA ASN A 954 36.62 -10.09 28.52
C ASN A 954 37.48 -9.60 29.70
N ASN A 955 36.87 -8.97 30.70
CA ASN A 955 37.51 -8.43 31.92
C ASN A 955 38.45 -7.24 31.64
N VAL A 956 37.88 -6.19 31.10
CA VAL A 956 38.61 -4.98 30.77
C VAL A 956 38.14 -3.79 31.60
N MET A 957 38.98 -2.77 31.71
CA MET A 957 38.66 -1.54 32.42
C MET A 957 39.04 -0.32 31.57
N VAL A 958 38.09 0.60 31.39
CA VAL A 958 38.35 1.92 30.82
C VAL A 958 38.16 2.97 31.91
N LEU A 959 39.21 3.72 32.19
CA LEU A 959 39.16 4.85 33.12
C LEU A 959 39.01 6.13 32.32
N HIS A 960 37.95 6.90 32.56
CA HIS A 960 37.79 8.25 32.02
C HIS A 960 38.04 9.29 33.11
N ASP A 961 38.92 10.25 32.86
CA ASP A 961 39.20 11.36 33.77
C ASP A 961 39.23 12.72 33.07
N ALA A 962 38.64 13.72 33.73
CA ALA A 962 38.59 15.11 33.31
C ALA A 962 38.31 16.03 34.51
N TYR A 963 38.14 17.31 34.22
CA TYR A 963 37.56 18.31 35.10
C TYR A 963 36.26 18.83 34.48
N LEU A 964 35.15 18.68 35.20
CA LEU A 964 33.86 19.24 34.84
C LEU A 964 33.82 20.71 35.28
N LYS A 965 33.66 21.62 34.33
CA LYS A 965 33.50 23.05 34.56
C LYS A 965 32.05 23.36 34.91
N ILE A 966 31.85 24.01 36.07
CA ILE A 966 30.54 24.46 36.54
C ILE A 966 30.54 25.99 36.58
N ASP A 967 29.68 26.60 35.74
CA ASP A 967 29.53 28.05 35.68
C ASP A 967 28.48 28.57 36.67
N ASN A 968 27.39 27.82 36.86
CA ASN A 968 26.30 28.14 37.78
C ASN A 968 26.32 27.17 38.98
N PRO A 969 26.57 27.64 40.22
CA PRO A 969 26.55 26.77 41.39
C PRO A 969 25.12 26.29 41.69
N GLY A 970 24.99 25.08 42.23
CA GLY A 970 23.72 24.51 42.69
C GLY A 970 23.70 22.99 42.65
N THR A 971 22.52 22.40 42.78
CA THR A 971 22.32 20.95 42.71
C THR A 971 22.31 20.48 41.27
N TYR A 972 23.18 19.53 40.95
CA TYR A 972 23.22 18.85 39.66
C TYR A 972 22.76 17.40 39.83
N HIS A 973 21.92 16.94 38.91
CA HIS A 973 21.49 15.55 38.80
C HIS A 973 22.22 14.89 37.64
N PHE A 974 22.72 13.68 37.87
CA PHE A 974 23.41 12.87 36.88
C PHE A 974 22.63 11.59 36.60
N TYR A 975 22.64 11.17 35.35
CA TYR A 975 21.96 9.97 34.87
C TYR A 975 22.97 9.12 34.10
N MET A 976 23.13 7.86 34.47
CA MET A 976 24.11 6.96 33.86
C MET A 976 23.40 5.71 33.33
N VAL A 977 23.64 5.40 32.07
CA VAL A 977 23.28 4.13 31.44
C VAL A 977 24.58 3.39 31.19
N GLN A 978 24.66 2.15 31.67
CA GLN A 978 25.84 1.30 31.59
C GLN A 978 25.41 -0.09 31.14
N ASP A 979 26.24 -0.79 30.38
CA ASP A 979 26.02 -2.21 30.07
C ASP A 979 26.37 -3.09 31.29
N ASP A 980 27.64 -3.05 31.73
CA ASP A 980 28.10 -3.85 32.87
C ASP A 980 28.22 -3.06 34.17
N ARG A 981 29.37 -2.45 34.44
CA ARG A 981 29.68 -1.84 35.73
C ARG A 981 30.44 -0.53 35.53
N ALA A 982 29.88 0.55 36.03
CA ALA A 982 30.51 1.87 36.03
C ALA A 982 30.29 2.58 37.36
N GLN A 983 31.12 3.56 37.64
CA GLN A 983 30.91 4.50 38.73
C GLN A 983 31.04 5.93 38.20
N LEU A 984 30.31 6.87 38.79
CA LEU A 984 30.52 8.30 38.59
C LEU A 984 31.02 8.91 39.89
N ILE A 985 32.23 9.46 39.86
CA ILE A 985 32.89 10.08 41.01
C ILE A 985 33.20 11.53 40.65
N ILE A 986 32.73 12.47 41.47
CA ILE A 986 32.99 13.91 41.32
C ILE A 986 33.60 14.45 42.62
N ASP A 987 34.73 15.15 42.53
CA ASP A 987 35.49 15.66 43.69
C ASP A 987 35.76 14.61 44.79
N ASP A 988 36.15 13.41 44.35
CA ASP A 988 36.39 12.24 45.20
C ASP A 988 35.15 11.77 45.99
N GLN A 989 33.94 12.27 45.65
CA GLN A 989 32.65 11.80 46.15
C GLN A 989 31.98 10.88 45.12
N MET A 990 31.47 9.74 45.58
CA MET A 990 30.68 8.83 44.76
C MET A 990 29.30 9.43 44.50
N VAL A 991 29.00 9.75 43.23
CA VAL A 991 27.70 10.31 42.81
C VAL A 991 26.78 9.19 42.32
N ILE A 992 27.30 8.25 41.54
CA ILE A 992 26.55 7.06 41.11
C ILE A 992 27.42 5.82 41.28
N ASP A 993 26.92 4.82 42.02
CA ASP A 993 27.60 3.54 42.20
C ASP A 993 26.88 2.41 41.44
N GLY A 994 27.37 2.11 40.23
CA GLY A 994 26.93 0.98 39.41
C GLY A 994 27.81 -0.27 39.52
N SER A 995 28.70 -0.33 40.53
CA SER A 995 29.75 -1.37 40.64
C SER A 995 29.27 -2.81 40.82
N LYS A 996 28.01 -3.02 41.20
CA LYS A 996 27.41 -4.35 41.37
C LYS A 996 26.73 -4.88 40.10
N GLY A 997 26.72 -4.09 39.02
CA GLY A 997 25.78 -4.27 37.91
C GLY A 997 24.36 -3.88 38.34
N SER A 998 23.57 -3.33 37.41
CA SER A 998 22.21 -2.87 37.70
C SER A 998 21.27 -3.33 36.61
N ARG A 999 20.11 -3.90 37.01
CA ARG A 999 19.00 -4.21 36.08
C ARG A 999 18.11 -2.99 35.78
N LYS A 1000 18.43 -1.82 36.33
CA LYS A 1000 17.67 -0.58 36.06
C LYS A 1000 18.17 0.06 34.76
N PRO A 1001 17.27 0.54 33.89
CA PRO A 1001 17.64 1.14 32.61
C PRO A 1001 18.42 2.46 32.75
N VAL A 1002 18.31 3.16 33.88
CA VAL A 1002 19.08 4.38 34.18
C VAL A 1002 19.41 4.42 35.67
N LEU A 1003 20.68 4.64 36.01
CA LEU A 1003 21.14 4.96 37.37
C LEU A 1003 21.16 6.48 37.57
N THR A 1004 20.80 6.94 38.76
CA THR A 1004 20.70 8.39 39.04
C THR A 1004 21.47 8.76 40.30
N GLY A 1005 22.11 9.93 40.28
CA GLY A 1005 22.80 10.51 41.43
C GLY A 1005 22.65 12.03 41.43
N GLU A 1006 22.92 12.66 42.57
CA GLU A 1006 22.90 14.11 42.69
C GLU A 1006 24.08 14.59 43.54
N ILE A 1007 24.56 15.80 43.24
CA ILE A 1007 25.65 16.44 43.98
C ILE A 1007 25.49 17.96 43.92
N GLU A 1008 25.82 18.65 45.01
CA GLU A 1008 25.88 20.11 45.05
C GLU A 1008 27.25 20.59 44.59
N LEU A 1009 27.31 21.32 43.48
CA LEU A 1009 28.55 21.81 42.87
C LEU A 1009 28.66 23.32 43.00
N LYS A 1010 29.88 23.79 43.28
CA LYS A 1010 30.20 25.22 43.33
C LYS A 1010 30.60 25.71 41.94
N LYS A 1011 30.70 27.02 41.75
CA LYS A 1011 31.32 27.54 40.53
C LYS A 1011 32.80 27.17 40.53
N GLY A 1012 33.29 26.53 39.47
CA GLY A 1012 34.69 26.12 39.37
C GLY A 1012 34.90 24.82 38.58
N MET A 1013 36.14 24.34 38.61
CA MET A 1013 36.55 23.05 38.02
C MET A 1013 36.45 21.94 39.06
N HIS A 1014 35.61 20.95 38.79
CA HIS A 1014 35.39 19.78 39.64
C HIS A 1014 36.03 18.56 39.02
N LYS A 1015 36.77 17.76 39.80
CA LYS A 1015 37.39 16.54 39.30
C LYS A 1015 36.29 15.56 38.91
N PHE A 1016 36.32 15.05 37.68
CA PHE A 1016 35.30 14.19 37.10
C PHE A 1016 35.94 12.87 36.67
N PHE A 1017 35.49 11.76 37.26
CA PHE A 1017 36.12 10.46 37.08
C PHE A 1017 35.09 9.34 36.92
N VAL A 1018 35.25 8.55 35.87
CA VAL A 1018 34.33 7.46 35.50
C VAL A 1018 35.12 6.19 35.17
N PRO A 1019 35.32 5.28 36.13
CA PRO A 1019 35.78 3.94 35.83
C PRO A 1019 34.63 3.10 35.27
N PHE A 1020 34.89 2.43 34.14
CA PHE A 1020 34.00 1.46 33.51
C PHE A 1020 34.71 0.11 33.43
N PHE A 1021 34.06 -0.93 33.95
CA PHE A 1021 34.55 -2.30 33.95
C PHE A 1021 33.57 -3.18 33.19
N ASP A 1022 34.14 -3.97 32.29
CA ASP A 1022 33.40 -4.78 31.33
C ASP A 1022 33.82 -6.24 31.40
N LEU A 1023 32.82 -7.12 31.43
CA LEU A 1023 32.92 -8.57 31.54
C LEU A 1023 32.77 -9.26 30.18
N TYR A 1024 32.15 -8.63 29.17
CA TYR A 1024 31.78 -9.24 27.89
C TYR A 1024 31.84 -8.25 26.71
N ALA A 1025 32.13 -8.73 25.49
CA ALA A 1025 32.46 -7.92 24.31
C ALA A 1025 31.37 -6.99 23.68
N ASP A 1026 30.34 -6.56 24.42
CA ASP A 1026 29.28 -5.65 23.93
C ASP A 1026 29.23 -4.36 24.80
N GLU A 1027 30.03 -3.33 24.50
CA GLU A 1027 30.18 -2.20 25.42
C GLU A 1027 29.09 -1.11 25.26
N TYR A 1028 28.63 -0.49 26.35
CA TYR A 1028 27.86 0.76 26.29
C TYR A 1028 27.96 1.55 27.61
N LEU A 1029 28.27 2.85 27.50
CA LEU A 1029 28.27 3.79 28.62
C LEU A 1029 27.82 5.17 28.16
N GLN A 1030 26.82 5.75 28.82
CA GLN A 1030 26.37 7.12 28.57
C GLN A 1030 26.08 7.82 29.90
N ILE A 1031 26.50 9.08 30.01
CA ILE A 1031 26.22 9.93 31.18
C ILE A 1031 25.61 11.26 30.74
N GLU A 1032 24.51 11.62 31.38
CA GLU A 1032 23.77 12.85 31.20
C GLU A 1032 23.78 13.67 32.50
N MET A 1033 23.58 14.98 32.37
CA MET A 1033 23.47 15.91 33.50
C MET A 1033 22.29 16.88 33.34
N GLU A 1034 21.73 17.29 34.47
CA GLU A 1034 20.73 18.36 34.61
C GLU A 1034 21.15 19.28 35.77
N GLY A 1035 20.90 20.58 35.66
CA GLY A 1035 21.28 21.54 36.70
C GLY A 1035 20.76 22.96 36.48
N PRO A 1036 21.18 23.94 37.31
CA PRO A 1036 20.69 25.31 37.22
C PRO A 1036 20.92 25.94 35.83
N GLY A 1037 19.83 26.20 35.12
CA GLY A 1037 19.86 26.78 33.76
C GLY A 1037 20.19 25.77 32.65
N MET A 1038 20.15 24.47 32.94
CA MET A 1038 20.47 23.39 32.00
C MET A 1038 19.43 22.27 32.10
N SER A 1039 18.66 22.05 31.03
CA SER A 1039 17.80 20.87 30.90
C SER A 1039 18.64 19.61 30.76
N ARG A 1040 18.12 18.47 31.23
CA ARG A 1040 18.75 17.16 31.11
C ARG A 1040 19.27 16.90 29.69
N GLN A 1041 20.57 16.66 29.55
CA GLN A 1041 21.24 16.40 28.28
C GLN A 1041 22.52 15.58 28.51
N ILE A 1042 23.07 14.97 27.46
CA ILE A 1042 24.43 14.37 27.49
C ILE A 1042 25.41 15.45 27.95
N ILE A 1043 26.38 15.07 28.80
CA ILE A 1043 27.35 16.03 29.32
C ILE A 1043 28.08 16.70 28.14
N PRO A 1044 27.96 18.03 27.96
CA PRO A 1044 28.61 18.71 26.85
C PRO A 1044 30.15 18.60 26.95
N ALA A 1045 30.81 18.17 25.87
CA ALA A 1045 32.26 18.00 25.84
C ALA A 1045 33.05 19.28 26.15
N ASN A 1046 32.48 20.46 25.86
CA ASN A 1046 33.07 21.76 26.16
C ASN A 1046 33.03 22.15 27.66
N LEU A 1047 32.30 21.38 28.49
CA LEU A 1047 32.35 21.47 29.94
C LEU A 1047 33.37 20.52 30.55
N LEU A 1048 33.90 19.58 29.77
CA LEU A 1048 34.94 18.65 30.21
C LEU A 1048 36.30 19.19 29.79
N TYR A 1049 37.24 19.26 30.73
CA TYR A 1049 38.61 19.73 30.49
C TYR A 1049 39.61 18.68 30.94
N ARG A 1050 40.64 18.45 30.13
CA ARG A 1050 41.66 17.44 30.44
C ARG A 1050 42.59 17.87 31.58
N GLU A 1051 42.78 19.18 31.74
CA GLU A 1051 43.57 19.77 32.82
C GLU A 1051 42.75 20.78 33.63
N LYS A 1052 43.14 20.98 34.89
CA LYS A 1052 42.50 21.98 35.73
C LYS A 1052 42.92 23.36 35.26
N LEU A 1053 41.98 24.11 34.68
CA LEU A 1053 42.20 25.51 34.38
C LEU A 1053 42.38 26.32 35.68
N GLU A 1054 43.36 27.22 35.69
CA GLU A 1054 43.39 28.32 36.66
C GLU A 1054 42.24 29.27 36.30
N MET A 1055 41.10 29.10 36.97
CA MET A 1055 39.89 29.90 36.78
C MET A 1055 39.92 31.23 37.54
#